data_AF-A0A662TUQ8-F1
#
_entry.id   AF-A0A662TUQ8-F1
#
_cell.length_a   1.000
_cell.length_b   1.000
_cell.length_c   1.000
_cell.angle_alpha   90.00
_cell.angle_beta   90.00
_cell.angle_gamma   90.00
#
_symmetry.space_group_name_H-M   'P 1'
#
loop_
_entity.id
_entity.type
_entity.pdbx_description
1 polymer ?
#
loop_
_entity_poly.entity_id
_entity_poly.type
_entity_poly.pdbx_seq_one_letter_code
_entity_poly.pdbx_strand_id
1 'polypeptide(L)'
;FYVASQKERAQQVGNLINVASEDYTTGKYTESISLLRIAYLKLAAIEKELGELIGIALTGSKLIPIFLGFFAIALGLITSEKRNRQFLLALIYFLIEIAVFYYIYPGSKVVELSEYFLYSIVSLLIPLSILLIYPKIYKEHTIYGRPPLKRLLIPLFSLAKRNIRRKKFRTLSIIVSLSIVIMAITVFTSVSRVQEIVTDEVSGTVPYSGILIRNPAIEGSILPYLPISPEDVTWLEGYEGVTKVSPKSESLPKEEPIGYLYFGEYSIPLRGIIGFSTSEDEFTGYLSQVIVSGKPPTMRGGSIAISKSLAEVYDLKEGDSLSLYVQVGVNRVFYRNFTISGIFSDDKISALKDIDSRPILPYYLEKNEETGGFEAVVCQPSQVIIMSYEDTLNLRERFKSLELITVSRILFQTSFGKEEDEFLRELIYSREYVAYKITPDKILYYHLGWHTEFSGLTVIFPTVIALLNVIATMLHLIEGRAKEIALLSTLGLNPTHIALLIIGESLTMGLIAGGIGYIVGLLTYQLFNIFSINLTIHPKLDWYWSIIALLITLVLSLFSAIKPAMNAILIAVPSSIRKISLPEEQKKKREEAITKTFAKREFPLPFKISENELNLFSSFVIDRLKRSSGFTRRIENVSFSKEVTEAGKIFEVKFTYIYGPYKAENSIVGLMKPGTDRYVISLVSVPEKGVPDKFIENIINFVKDTLFTYVGEKEKLLGG
;
A
#
# COMPACT_ATOMS: atom_id res chain seq x y z
N PHE A 1 4.26 28.00 8.92
CA PHE A 1 4.94 26.90 8.23
C PHE A 1 3.96 25.88 7.64
N TYR A 2 3.07 25.27 8.42
CA TYR A 2 2.11 24.26 7.91
C TYR A 2 1.20 24.71 6.75
N VAL A 3 1.08 26.02 6.55
CA VAL A 3 0.25 26.67 5.53
C VAL A 3 1.13 27.61 4.65
N ALA A 4 2.45 27.41 4.62
CA ALA A 4 3.37 28.33 3.94
C ALA A 4 3.14 28.37 2.42
N SER A 5 2.99 27.20 1.79
CA SER A 5 2.66 27.09 0.36
C SER A 5 1.34 27.78 0.01
N GLN A 6 0.33 27.60 0.85
CA GLN A 6 -1.00 28.23 0.69
C GLN A 6 -0.91 29.74 0.88
N LYS A 7 -0.07 30.22 1.82
CA LYS A 7 0.16 31.65 2.02
C LYS A 7 0.88 32.28 0.83
N GLU A 8 1.87 31.61 0.26
CA GLU A 8 2.58 32.05 -0.94
C GLU A 8 1.64 32.08 -2.16
N ARG A 9 0.87 31.01 -2.38
CA ARG A 9 -0.17 30.96 -3.42
C ARG A 9 -1.23 32.04 -3.22
N ALA A 10 -1.64 32.32 -1.98
CA ALA A 10 -2.57 33.40 -1.68
C ALA A 10 -1.97 34.79 -1.97
N GLN A 11 -0.66 34.98 -1.76
CA GLN A 11 0.04 36.21 -2.18
C GLN A 11 0.10 36.35 -3.70
N GLN A 12 0.36 35.26 -4.43
CA GLN A 12 0.31 35.26 -5.90
C GLN A 12 -1.10 35.61 -6.40
N VAL A 13 -2.14 35.10 -5.76
CA VAL A 13 -3.53 35.51 -6.03
C VAL A 13 -3.74 36.99 -5.75
N GLY A 14 -3.22 37.52 -4.65
CA GLY A 14 -3.29 38.95 -4.35
C GLY A 14 -2.67 39.82 -5.46
N ASN A 15 -1.54 39.39 -6.02
CA ASN A 15 -0.93 40.05 -7.17
C ASN A 15 -1.83 39.98 -8.41
N LEU A 16 -2.45 38.82 -8.69
CA LEU A 16 -3.41 38.68 -9.81
C LEU A 16 -4.62 39.61 -9.66
N ILE A 17 -5.14 39.78 -8.45
CA ILE A 17 -6.26 40.69 -8.17
C ILE A 17 -5.84 42.15 -8.40
N ASN A 18 -4.61 42.53 -8.02
CA ASN A 18 -4.10 43.87 -8.26
C ASN A 18 -3.97 44.17 -9.76
N VAL A 19 -3.42 43.23 -10.54
CA VAL A 19 -3.32 43.36 -12.01
C VAL A 19 -4.71 43.44 -12.62
N ALA A 20 -5.64 42.58 -12.19
CA ALA A 20 -7.02 42.64 -12.66
C ALA A 20 -7.69 43.99 -12.35
N SER A 21 -7.41 44.59 -11.20
CA SER A 21 -7.91 45.93 -10.85
C SER A 21 -7.33 47.02 -11.77
N GLU A 22 -6.07 46.91 -12.18
CA GLU A 22 -5.43 47.83 -13.13
C GLU A 22 -6.06 47.69 -14.52
N ASP A 23 -6.27 46.45 -14.99
CA ASP A 23 -6.95 46.16 -16.26
C ASP A 23 -8.39 46.69 -16.26
N TYR A 24 -9.10 46.57 -15.14
CA TYR A 24 -10.43 47.17 -14.99
C TYR A 24 -10.41 48.69 -15.16
N THR A 25 -9.42 49.38 -14.58
CA THR A 25 -9.29 50.84 -14.69
C THR A 25 -8.86 51.31 -16.09
N THR A 26 -8.16 50.47 -16.84
CA THR A 26 -7.71 50.77 -18.21
C THR A 26 -8.74 50.39 -19.28
N GLY A 27 -9.90 49.87 -18.89
CA GLY A 27 -11.00 49.50 -19.79
C GLY A 27 -10.88 48.10 -20.41
N LYS A 28 -9.92 47.29 -19.95
CA LYS A 28 -9.71 45.89 -20.37
C LYS A 28 -10.55 44.94 -19.52
N TYR A 29 -11.87 44.99 -19.73
CA TYR A 29 -12.82 44.28 -18.88
C TYR A 29 -12.71 42.74 -19.00
N THR A 30 -12.43 42.22 -20.19
CA THR A 30 -12.37 40.77 -20.44
C THR A 30 -11.15 40.13 -19.79
N GLU A 31 -9.99 40.80 -19.89
CA GLU A 31 -8.74 40.40 -19.24
C GLU A 31 -8.90 40.46 -17.72
N SER A 32 -9.47 41.56 -17.20
CA SER A 32 -9.78 41.71 -15.78
C SER A 32 -10.67 40.57 -15.25
N ILE A 33 -11.76 40.23 -15.95
CA ILE A 33 -12.67 39.14 -15.54
C ILE A 33 -11.94 37.80 -15.54
N SER A 34 -11.08 37.58 -16.54
CA SER A 34 -10.28 36.36 -16.66
C SER A 34 -9.33 36.18 -15.47
N LEU A 35 -8.59 37.23 -15.12
CA LEU A 35 -7.67 37.23 -13.99
C LEU A 35 -8.40 37.05 -12.65
N LEU A 36 -9.55 37.72 -12.47
CA LEU A 36 -10.39 37.54 -11.27
C LEU A 36 -10.93 36.12 -11.16
N ARG A 37 -11.29 35.48 -12.28
CA ARG A 37 -11.74 34.08 -12.27
C ARG A 37 -10.61 33.13 -11.92
N ILE A 38 -9.41 33.30 -12.49
CA ILE A 38 -8.21 32.53 -12.08
C ILE A 38 -7.96 32.71 -10.58
N ALA A 39 -8.06 33.95 -10.08
CA ALA A 39 -7.88 34.25 -8.66
C ALA A 39 -8.91 33.53 -7.79
N TYR A 40 -10.20 33.56 -8.18
CA TYR A 40 -11.28 32.86 -7.47
C TYR A 40 -11.03 31.35 -7.40
N LEU A 41 -10.65 30.72 -8.52
CA LEU A 41 -10.40 29.29 -8.58
C LEU A 41 -9.20 28.88 -7.74
N LYS A 42 -8.12 29.66 -7.79
CA LYS A 42 -6.96 29.44 -6.93
C LYS A 42 -7.35 29.59 -5.45
N LEU A 43 -8.21 30.54 -5.09
CA LEU A 43 -8.70 30.69 -3.71
C LEU A 43 -9.59 29.53 -3.27
N ALA A 44 -10.54 29.10 -4.10
CA ALA A 44 -11.41 27.97 -3.81
C ALA A 44 -10.61 26.67 -3.63
N ALA A 45 -9.59 26.46 -4.46
CA ALA A 45 -8.65 25.35 -4.29
C ALA A 45 -7.87 25.45 -2.96
N ILE A 46 -7.36 26.64 -2.62
CA ILE A 46 -6.68 26.88 -1.33
C ILE A 46 -7.62 26.62 -0.15
N GLU A 47 -8.87 27.07 -0.21
CA GLU A 47 -9.87 26.86 0.85
C GLU A 47 -10.16 25.36 1.05
N LYS A 48 -10.36 24.62 -0.05
CA LYS A 48 -10.55 23.17 -0.01
C LYS A 48 -9.34 22.45 0.59
N GLU A 49 -8.13 22.78 0.13
CA GLU A 49 -6.88 22.23 0.66
C GLU A 49 -6.72 22.53 2.16
N LEU A 50 -7.08 23.73 2.61
CA LEU A 50 -7.06 24.10 4.03
C LEU A 50 -8.04 23.26 4.85
N GLY A 51 -9.25 23.02 4.34
CA GLY A 51 -10.23 22.13 4.95
C GLY A 51 -9.70 20.71 5.10
N GLU A 52 -9.06 20.17 4.05
CA GLU A 52 -8.42 18.85 4.08
C GLU A 52 -7.27 18.80 5.11
N LEU A 53 -6.40 19.82 5.15
CA LEU A 53 -5.31 19.91 6.11
C LEU A 53 -5.81 19.98 7.56
N ILE A 54 -6.90 20.71 7.83
CA ILE A 54 -7.53 20.74 9.15
C ILE A 54 -8.06 19.34 9.51
N GLY A 55 -8.74 18.66 8.58
CA GLY A 55 -9.23 17.30 8.79
C GLY A 55 -8.11 16.29 9.10
N ILE A 56 -7.00 16.37 8.37
CA ILE A 56 -5.79 15.57 8.60
C ILE A 56 -5.20 15.89 9.98
N ALA A 57 -5.06 17.17 10.32
CA ALA A 57 -4.53 17.61 11.61
C ALA A 57 -5.39 17.09 12.77
N LEU A 58 -6.72 17.21 12.69
CA LEU A 58 -7.67 16.71 13.69
C LEU A 58 -7.61 15.19 13.84
N THR A 59 -7.48 14.46 12.74
CA THR A 59 -7.35 12.99 12.78
C THR A 59 -6.03 12.58 13.41
N GLY A 60 -4.94 13.27 13.06
CA GLY A 60 -3.61 12.99 13.60
C GLY A 60 -3.48 13.29 15.10
N SER A 61 -4.16 14.32 15.63
CA SER A 61 -4.14 14.59 17.07
C SER A 61 -4.80 13.49 17.89
N LYS A 62 -5.75 12.75 17.31
CA LYS A 62 -6.42 11.60 17.94
C LYS A 62 -5.59 10.30 17.86
N LEU A 63 -4.90 10.07 16.75
CA LEU A 63 -4.24 8.78 16.47
C LEU A 63 -2.74 8.72 16.81
N ILE A 64 -1.99 9.81 16.60
CA ILE A 64 -0.54 9.85 16.90
C ILE A 64 -0.22 9.55 18.39
N PRO A 65 -1.05 9.92 19.39
CA PRO A 65 -0.84 9.52 20.78
C PRO A 65 -0.75 8.00 21.00
N ILE A 66 -1.27 7.15 20.10
CA ILE A 66 -1.12 5.69 20.20
C ILE A 66 0.35 5.31 19.96
N PHE A 67 0.96 5.90 18.93
CA PHE A 67 2.37 5.71 18.61
C PHE A 67 3.28 6.19 19.75
N LEU A 68 2.98 7.36 20.32
CA LEU A 68 3.69 7.88 21.51
C LEU A 68 3.56 6.90 22.69
N GLY A 69 2.38 6.30 22.91
CA GLY A 69 2.19 5.29 23.94
C GLY A 69 3.15 4.09 23.82
N PHE A 70 3.38 3.57 22.61
CA PHE A 70 4.37 2.50 22.37
C PHE A 70 5.81 2.97 22.65
N PHE A 71 6.14 4.20 22.27
CA PHE A 71 7.46 4.78 22.48
C PHE A 71 7.75 5.02 23.97
N ALA A 72 6.81 5.60 24.71
CA ALA A 72 6.89 5.81 26.16
C ALA A 72 7.09 4.48 26.92
N ILE A 73 6.40 3.43 26.50
CA ILE A 73 6.59 2.07 27.02
C ILE A 73 8.02 1.58 26.83
N ALA A 74 8.61 1.78 25.65
CA ALA A 74 9.95 1.32 25.37
C ALA A 74 11.01 2.08 26.18
N LEU A 75 10.81 3.39 26.37
CA LEU A 75 11.62 4.20 27.28
C LEU A 75 11.50 3.71 28.73
N GLY A 76 10.28 3.46 29.21
CA GLY A 76 10.01 2.91 30.54
C GLY A 76 10.65 1.52 30.74
N LEU A 77 10.61 0.69 29.69
CA LEU A 77 11.31 -0.59 29.67
C LEU A 77 12.82 -0.36 29.79
N ILE A 78 13.46 0.46 28.95
CA ILE A 78 14.94 0.57 28.99
C ILE A 78 15.47 1.23 30.26
N THR A 79 14.70 2.09 30.91
CA THR A 79 15.13 2.84 32.10
C THR A 79 15.10 2.04 33.41
N SER A 80 14.13 1.13 33.61
CA SER A 80 14.02 0.35 34.85
C SER A 80 13.97 -1.17 34.65
N GLU A 81 14.52 -1.96 35.58
CA GLU A 81 14.38 -3.43 35.62
C GLU A 81 13.15 -3.90 36.41
N LYS A 82 12.73 -3.14 37.43
CA LYS A 82 11.55 -3.49 38.23
C LYS A 82 10.28 -3.19 37.44
N ARG A 83 9.39 -4.18 37.31
CA ARG A 83 8.13 -4.10 36.57
C ARG A 83 7.29 -2.86 36.97
N ASN A 84 7.09 -2.64 38.28
CA ASN A 84 6.28 -1.52 38.76
C ASN A 84 6.89 -0.15 38.40
N ARG A 85 8.22 -0.04 38.47
CA ARG A 85 8.92 1.19 38.06
C ARG A 85 8.90 1.39 36.53
N GLN A 86 8.87 0.33 35.72
CA GLN A 86 8.73 0.45 34.26
C GLN A 86 7.39 1.07 33.89
N PHE A 87 6.30 0.63 34.51
CA PHE A 87 4.97 1.20 34.28
C PHE A 87 4.89 2.65 34.73
N LEU A 88 5.40 2.96 35.94
CA LEU A 88 5.44 4.33 36.44
C LEU A 88 6.25 5.25 35.50
N LEU A 89 7.43 4.82 35.07
CA LEU A 89 8.27 5.61 34.17
C LEU A 89 7.64 5.73 32.77
N ALA A 90 7.02 4.67 32.24
CA ALA A 90 6.30 4.74 30.97
C ALA A 90 5.15 5.77 31.03
N LEU A 91 4.40 5.83 32.14
CA LEU A 91 3.38 6.84 32.34
C LEU A 91 3.98 8.25 32.39
N ILE A 92 5.09 8.44 33.11
CA ILE A 92 5.79 9.74 33.17
C ILE A 92 6.29 10.16 31.78
N TYR A 93 6.92 9.25 31.03
CA TYR A 93 7.38 9.54 29.67
C TYR A 93 6.21 9.88 28.74
N PHE A 94 5.11 9.14 28.84
CA PHE A 94 3.92 9.41 28.05
C PHE A 94 3.32 10.78 28.33
N LEU A 95 3.24 11.19 29.60
CA LEU A 95 2.77 12.53 29.98
C LEU A 95 3.69 13.63 29.42
N ILE A 96 5.01 13.41 29.46
CA ILE A 96 5.99 14.34 28.87
C ILE A 96 5.82 14.40 27.34
N GLU A 97 5.69 13.26 26.68
CA GLU A 97 5.52 13.16 25.22
C GLU A 97 4.24 13.82 24.74
N ILE A 98 3.12 13.63 25.44
CA ILE A 98 1.85 14.33 25.16
C ILE A 98 2.01 15.82 25.36
N ALA A 99 2.61 16.26 26.47
CA ALA A 99 2.81 17.69 26.72
C ALA A 99 3.64 18.33 25.60
N VAL A 100 4.72 17.66 25.17
CA VAL A 100 5.55 18.09 24.05
C VAL A 100 4.76 18.08 22.73
N PHE A 101 3.99 17.02 22.46
CA PHE A 101 3.17 16.89 21.26
C PHE A 101 2.09 17.97 21.18
N TYR A 102 1.48 18.36 22.31
CA TYR A 102 0.49 19.43 22.39
C TYR A 102 1.03 20.77 21.86
N TYR A 103 2.29 21.08 22.17
CA TYR A 103 2.94 22.30 21.69
C TYR A 103 3.41 22.17 20.25
N ILE A 104 3.93 21.00 19.86
CA ILE A 104 4.57 20.78 18.55
C ILE A 104 3.55 20.65 17.41
N TYR A 105 2.49 19.90 17.64
CA TYR A 105 1.56 19.51 16.59
C TYR A 105 0.41 20.53 16.48
N PRO A 106 0.00 20.95 15.28
CA PRO A 106 -1.03 21.99 15.15
C PRO A 106 -2.43 21.48 15.54
N GLY A 107 -2.76 20.23 15.19
CA GLY A 107 -4.09 19.66 15.43
C GLY A 107 -4.47 19.50 16.91
N SER A 108 -3.49 19.44 17.82
CA SER A 108 -3.76 19.38 19.26
C SER A 108 -4.27 20.69 19.84
N LYS A 109 -4.07 21.82 19.14
CA LYS A 109 -4.62 23.13 19.54
C LYS A 109 -6.00 23.40 18.96
N VAL A 110 -6.40 22.64 17.94
CA VAL A 110 -7.71 22.78 17.28
C VAL A 110 -8.76 21.92 17.97
N VAL A 111 -8.38 20.76 18.51
CA VAL A 111 -9.26 19.88 19.28
C VAL A 111 -9.51 20.47 20.68
N GLU A 112 -10.73 20.31 21.19
CA GLU A 112 -11.04 20.67 22.58
C GLU A 112 -10.11 19.95 23.57
N LEU A 113 -9.68 20.68 24.61
CA LEU A 113 -8.70 20.16 25.57
C LEU A 113 -9.19 18.85 26.25
N SER A 114 -10.49 18.78 26.55
CA SER A 114 -11.17 17.61 27.12
C SER A 114 -11.06 16.37 26.22
N GLU A 115 -11.39 16.53 24.94
CA GLU A 115 -11.29 15.47 23.95
C GLU A 115 -9.85 15.00 23.75
N TYR A 116 -8.90 15.94 23.66
CA TYR A 116 -7.49 15.60 23.50
C TYR A 116 -6.96 14.72 24.65
N PHE A 117 -7.30 15.05 25.89
CA PHE A 117 -6.95 14.22 27.05
C PHE A 117 -7.64 12.86 27.03
N LEU A 118 -8.93 12.81 26.66
CA LEU A 118 -9.66 11.55 26.53
C LEU A 118 -8.99 10.61 25.53
N TYR A 119 -8.72 11.09 24.30
CA TYR A 119 -8.07 10.28 23.25
C TYR A 119 -6.66 9.86 23.65
N SER A 120 -5.91 10.73 24.33
CA SER A 120 -4.59 10.42 24.86
C SER A 120 -4.62 9.33 25.95
N ILE A 121 -5.64 9.31 26.82
CA ILE A 121 -5.79 8.24 27.82
C ILE A 121 -6.15 6.92 27.13
N VAL A 122 -7.11 6.96 26.19
CA VAL A 122 -7.52 5.78 25.42
C VAL A 122 -6.36 5.22 24.61
N SER A 123 -5.50 6.09 24.06
CA SER A 123 -4.36 5.67 23.25
C SER A 123 -3.31 4.91 24.04
N LEU A 124 -3.16 5.16 25.35
CA LEU A 124 -2.24 4.42 26.22
C LEU A 124 -2.76 3.00 26.53
N LEU A 125 -4.08 2.81 26.58
CA LEU A 125 -4.68 1.51 26.88
C LEU A 125 -4.30 0.45 25.86
N ILE A 126 -4.18 0.81 24.58
CA ILE A 126 -3.84 -0.13 23.50
C ILE A 126 -2.43 -0.72 23.71
N PRO A 127 -1.34 0.06 23.78
CA PRO A 127 -0.01 -0.47 24.08
C PRO A 127 0.10 -1.20 25.42
N LEU A 128 -0.59 -0.70 26.46
CA LEU A 128 -0.56 -1.31 27.80
C LEU A 128 -1.23 -2.68 27.82
N SER A 129 -2.35 -2.83 27.09
CA SER A 129 -3.07 -4.09 26.94
C SER A 129 -2.17 -5.16 26.30
N ILE A 130 -1.42 -4.80 25.24
CA ILE A 130 -0.46 -5.70 24.59
C ILE A 130 0.62 -6.15 25.58
N LEU A 131 1.19 -5.24 26.37
CA LEU A 131 2.22 -5.59 27.35
C LEU A 131 1.72 -6.48 28.51
N LEU A 132 0.49 -6.27 28.97
CA LEU A 132 -0.06 -6.91 30.18
C LEU A 132 -0.76 -8.23 29.88
N ILE A 133 -1.47 -8.30 28.75
CA ILE A 133 -2.34 -9.42 28.39
C ILE A 133 -1.56 -10.48 27.63
N TYR A 134 -0.70 -10.09 26.68
CA TYR A 134 0.07 -11.02 25.85
C TYR A 134 0.89 -12.03 26.69
N PRO A 135 1.62 -11.63 27.76
CA PRO A 135 2.37 -12.59 28.56
C PRO A 135 1.50 -13.51 29.43
N LYS A 136 0.26 -13.11 29.74
CA LYS A 136 -0.65 -13.90 30.60
C LYS A 136 -1.40 -14.97 29.83
N ILE A 137 -1.80 -14.68 28.58
CA ILE A 137 -2.54 -15.62 27.73
C ILE A 137 -1.64 -16.78 27.26
N TYR A 138 -0.34 -16.53 27.06
CA TYR A 138 0.58 -17.50 26.46
C TYR A 138 1.49 -18.24 27.47
N LYS A 139 0.99 -18.57 28.67
CA LYS A 139 1.71 -19.48 29.59
C LYS A 139 1.55 -20.93 29.14
N GLU A 140 2.51 -21.46 28.40
CA GLU A 140 2.56 -22.89 28.03
C GLU A 140 3.12 -23.79 29.15
N HIS A 141 2.65 -25.04 29.18
CA HIS A 141 3.02 -26.07 30.17
C HIS A 141 4.50 -26.50 30.07
N THR A 142 5.11 -26.81 31.20
CA THR A 142 6.52 -27.21 31.34
C THR A 142 6.75 -28.63 30.78
N ILE A 143 7.21 -28.73 29.54
CA ILE A 143 7.72 -29.99 28.99
C ILE A 143 9.23 -30.03 29.30
N TYR A 144 9.70 -31.10 29.96
CA TYR A 144 11.12 -31.37 30.16
C TYR A 144 11.78 -31.66 28.79
N GLY A 145 12.66 -30.78 28.33
CA GLY A 145 13.35 -30.85 27.03
C GLY A 145 14.05 -29.54 26.68
N ARG A 146 14.70 -29.45 25.50
CA ARG A 146 15.27 -28.18 25.01
C ARG A 146 14.13 -27.15 24.91
N PRO A 147 14.19 -26.01 25.62
CA PRO A 147 13.12 -25.04 25.58
C PRO A 147 12.92 -24.54 24.13
N PRO A 148 11.68 -24.52 23.62
CA PRO A 148 11.42 -23.97 22.28
C PRO A 148 11.90 -22.52 22.21
N LEU A 149 12.40 -22.11 21.03
CA LEU A 149 13.02 -20.80 20.78
C LEU A 149 12.13 -19.63 21.23
N LYS A 150 10.81 -19.82 21.14
CA LYS A 150 9.77 -18.89 21.61
C LYS A 150 9.85 -18.57 23.12
N ARG A 151 10.19 -19.55 23.98
CA ARG A 151 10.33 -19.34 25.44
C ARG A 151 11.58 -18.57 25.81
N LEU A 152 12.62 -18.68 24.99
CA LEU A 152 13.87 -17.99 25.22
C LEU A 152 13.80 -16.51 24.79
N LEU A 153 12.82 -16.11 23.98
CA LEU A 153 12.63 -14.72 23.56
C LEU A 153 12.52 -13.76 24.75
N ILE A 154 11.63 -14.02 25.71
CA ILE A 154 11.40 -13.12 26.86
C ILE A 154 12.68 -12.87 27.69
N PRO A 155 13.40 -13.91 28.16
CA PRO A 155 14.66 -13.71 28.88
C PRO A 155 15.77 -13.10 28.00
N LEU A 156 15.84 -13.45 26.70
CA LEU A 156 16.82 -12.85 25.78
C LEU A 156 16.55 -11.36 25.54
N PHE A 157 15.29 -10.95 25.39
CA PHE A 157 14.89 -9.53 25.30
C PHE A 157 15.18 -8.78 26.61
N SER A 158 14.97 -9.43 27.76
CA SER A 158 15.35 -8.86 29.07
C SER A 158 16.87 -8.64 29.17
N LEU A 159 17.67 -9.60 28.69
CA LEU A 159 19.13 -9.49 28.62
C LEU A 159 19.57 -8.38 27.65
N ALA A 160 18.97 -8.31 26.46
CA ALA A 160 19.21 -7.26 25.47
C ALA A 160 18.98 -5.87 26.09
N LYS A 161 17.84 -5.67 26.74
CA LYS A 161 17.53 -4.44 27.48
C LYS A 161 18.58 -4.09 28.55
N ARG A 162 19.07 -5.08 29.29
CA ARG A 162 20.12 -4.87 30.30
C ARG A 162 21.42 -4.41 29.66
N ASN A 163 21.77 -4.94 28.49
CA ASN A 163 22.98 -4.59 27.77
C ASN A 163 22.95 -3.15 27.23
N ILE A 164 21.81 -2.72 26.68
CA ILE A 164 21.54 -1.34 26.24
C ILE A 164 21.84 -0.35 27.37
N ARG A 165 21.37 -0.64 28.59
CA ARG A 165 21.56 0.23 29.76
C ARG A 165 23.01 0.29 30.25
N ARG A 166 23.74 -0.83 30.17
CA ARG A 166 25.14 -0.88 30.61
C ARG A 166 26.06 -0.07 29.70
N LYS A 167 25.76 0.02 28.40
CA LYS A 167 26.64 0.63 27.39
C LYS A 167 26.08 1.96 26.85
N LYS A 168 25.78 2.90 27.76
CA LYS A 168 25.07 4.15 27.50
C LYS A 168 25.57 4.94 26.29
N PHE A 169 26.87 5.21 26.18
CA PHE A 169 27.43 6.02 25.08
C PHE A 169 27.28 5.36 23.71
N ARG A 170 27.45 4.04 23.64
CA ARG A 170 27.36 3.29 22.38
C ARG A 170 25.92 3.22 21.90
N THR A 171 25.01 2.86 22.80
CA THR A 171 23.57 2.85 22.55
C THR A 171 23.08 4.24 22.11
N LEU A 172 23.54 5.29 22.79
CA LEU A 172 23.17 6.68 22.46
C LEU A 172 23.59 7.04 21.04
N SER A 173 24.80 6.68 20.61
CA SER A 173 25.31 6.99 19.26
C SER A 173 24.45 6.36 18.15
N ILE A 174 24.02 5.11 18.36
CA ILE A 174 23.14 4.38 17.42
C ILE A 174 21.74 5.00 17.40
N ILE A 175 21.17 5.31 18.57
CA ILE A 175 19.85 5.94 18.69
C ILE A 175 19.88 7.31 18.00
N VAL A 176 20.87 8.15 18.29
CA VAL A 176 21.02 9.48 17.67
C VAL A 176 21.15 9.37 16.16
N SER A 177 21.99 8.45 15.66
CA SER A 177 22.18 8.25 14.22
C SER A 177 20.86 7.85 13.55
N LEU A 178 20.14 6.87 14.09
CA LEU A 178 18.84 6.45 13.56
C LEU A 178 17.76 7.54 13.69
N SER A 179 17.77 8.32 14.78
CA SER A 179 16.85 9.45 14.95
C SER A 179 17.08 10.56 13.94
N ILE A 180 18.34 10.86 13.58
CA ILE A 180 18.67 11.81 12.52
C ILE A 180 18.13 11.33 11.17
N VAL A 181 18.22 10.02 10.88
CA VAL A 181 17.64 9.47 9.63
C VAL A 181 16.15 9.71 9.56
N ILE A 182 15.43 9.37 10.63
CA ILE A 182 13.97 9.57 10.64
C ILE A 182 13.61 11.04 10.62
N MET A 183 14.31 11.87 11.37
CA MET A 183 14.13 13.32 11.30
C MET A 183 14.30 13.82 9.86
N ALA A 184 15.36 13.40 9.16
CA ALA A 184 15.60 13.81 7.77
C ALA A 184 14.51 13.30 6.81
N ILE A 185 14.08 12.05 6.94
CA ILE A 185 12.99 11.49 6.13
C ILE A 185 11.71 12.26 6.42
N THR A 186 11.33 12.46 7.69
CA THR A 186 10.13 13.18 8.08
C THR A 186 10.15 14.61 7.53
N VAL A 187 11.25 15.34 7.70
CA VAL A 187 11.35 16.76 7.34
C VAL A 187 11.44 16.98 5.82
N PHE A 188 12.27 16.21 5.11
CA PHE A 188 12.66 16.54 3.73
C PHE A 188 12.00 15.69 2.65
N THR A 189 11.37 14.57 2.99
CA THR A 189 10.58 13.83 1.99
C THR A 189 9.16 14.36 2.01
N SER A 190 8.60 14.72 0.86
CA SER A 190 7.22 15.18 0.75
C SER A 190 6.57 14.57 -0.48
N VAL A 191 5.32 14.16 -0.32
CA VAL A 191 4.48 13.68 -1.42
C VAL A 191 3.28 14.62 -1.40
N SER A 192 3.20 15.52 -2.38
CA SER A 192 2.09 16.46 -2.53
C SER A 192 1.27 16.09 -3.75
N ARG A 193 -0.06 16.19 -3.62
CA ARG A 193 -0.95 16.20 -4.78
C ARG A 193 -1.19 17.66 -5.14
N VAL A 194 -0.72 18.07 -6.30
CA VAL A 194 -0.93 19.42 -6.83
C VAL A 194 -1.94 19.29 -7.96
N GLN A 195 -2.94 20.18 -7.96
CA GLN A 195 -3.90 20.26 -9.05
C GLN A 195 -3.26 21.07 -10.18
N GLU A 196 -2.97 20.42 -11.29
CA GLU A 196 -2.32 21.01 -12.45
C GLU A 196 -3.05 20.62 -13.73
N ILE A 197 -2.78 21.32 -14.84
CA ILE A 197 -3.26 20.90 -16.15
C ILE A 197 -2.43 19.69 -16.60
N VAL A 198 -3.13 18.56 -16.65
CA VAL A 198 -2.60 17.30 -17.14
C VAL A 198 -2.90 17.20 -18.63
N THR A 199 -1.99 16.57 -19.36
CA THR A 199 -2.13 16.30 -20.79
C THR A 199 -2.13 14.80 -20.99
N ASP A 200 -3.28 14.27 -21.39
CA ASP A 200 -3.46 12.86 -21.73
C ASP A 200 -3.52 12.68 -23.25
N GLU A 201 -2.93 11.62 -23.76
CA GLU A 201 -3.05 11.27 -25.19
C GLU A 201 -4.30 10.42 -25.42
N VAL A 202 -5.18 10.89 -26.30
CA VAL A 202 -6.45 10.21 -26.62
C VAL A 202 -6.29 9.41 -27.91
N SER A 203 -6.71 8.15 -27.88
CA SER A 203 -6.73 7.30 -29.06
C SER A 203 -7.88 7.68 -30.00
N GLY A 204 -7.56 8.08 -31.22
CA GLY A 204 -8.53 8.39 -32.26
C GLY A 204 -7.88 9.13 -33.44
N THR A 205 -8.51 9.08 -34.61
CA THR A 205 -8.12 9.89 -35.77
C THR A 205 -9.32 10.69 -36.22
N VAL A 206 -9.17 12.01 -36.27
CA VAL A 206 -10.21 12.95 -36.67
C VAL A 206 -9.74 13.61 -37.97
N PRO A 207 -10.62 13.88 -38.96
CA PRO A 207 -10.21 14.35 -40.28
C PRO A 207 -9.71 15.80 -40.33
N TYR A 208 -9.57 16.47 -39.18
CA TYR A 208 -9.25 17.88 -39.09
C TYR A 208 -8.19 18.15 -38.01
N SER A 209 -7.45 19.25 -38.19
CA SER A 209 -6.47 19.75 -37.21
C SER A 209 -6.97 21.05 -36.59
N GLY A 210 -6.75 21.23 -35.29
CA GLY A 210 -7.17 22.43 -34.56
C GLY A 210 -7.31 22.17 -33.08
N ILE A 211 -7.86 23.13 -32.36
CA ILE A 211 -8.17 23.02 -30.94
C ILE A 211 -9.69 23.02 -30.77
N LEU A 212 -10.20 22.05 -30.01
CA LEU A 212 -11.59 21.97 -29.59
C LEU A 212 -11.69 22.31 -28.10
N ILE A 213 -12.47 23.33 -27.75
CA ILE A 213 -12.77 23.70 -26.36
C ILE A 213 -14.19 23.31 -26.01
N ARG A 214 -14.36 22.76 -24.80
CA ARG A 214 -15.66 22.46 -24.19
C ARG A 214 -15.69 22.84 -22.72
N ASN A 215 -16.87 23.14 -22.22
CA ASN A 215 -17.11 23.28 -20.79
C ASN A 215 -17.74 21.98 -20.27
N PRO A 216 -16.97 21.12 -19.57
CA PRO A 216 -17.42 19.79 -19.19
C PRO A 216 -18.57 19.89 -18.16
N ALA A 217 -19.50 18.93 -18.22
CA ALA A 217 -20.51 18.80 -17.19
C ALA A 217 -19.87 18.38 -15.85
N ILE A 218 -20.47 18.85 -14.74
CA ILE A 218 -20.10 18.39 -13.39
C ILE A 218 -20.57 16.94 -13.22
N GLU A 219 -19.76 16.12 -12.57
CA GLU A 219 -20.10 14.72 -12.27
C GLU A 219 -21.44 14.64 -11.51
N GLY A 220 -22.39 13.86 -12.04
CA GLY A 220 -23.76 13.77 -11.50
C GLY A 220 -24.76 14.82 -12.01
N SER A 221 -24.35 15.71 -12.93
CA SER A 221 -25.25 16.65 -13.61
C SER A 221 -26.17 15.94 -14.60
N ILE A 222 -27.43 16.40 -14.68
CA ILE A 222 -28.40 15.98 -15.70
C ILE A 222 -28.04 16.56 -17.07
N LEU A 223 -27.36 17.72 -17.09
CA LEU A 223 -26.91 18.35 -18.33
C LEU A 223 -25.66 17.64 -18.88
N PRO A 224 -25.61 17.33 -20.20
CA PRO A 224 -24.49 16.64 -20.83
C PRO A 224 -23.24 17.53 -20.95
N TYR A 225 -23.40 18.85 -20.96
CA TYR A 225 -22.33 19.84 -20.99
C TYR A 225 -22.79 21.13 -20.29
N LEU A 226 -21.84 22.00 -19.94
CA LEU A 226 -22.15 23.34 -19.46
C LEU A 226 -22.04 24.36 -20.62
N PRO A 227 -22.87 25.40 -20.65
CA PRO A 227 -22.77 26.47 -21.64
C PRO A 227 -21.39 27.16 -21.67
N ILE A 228 -20.92 27.48 -22.88
CA ILE A 228 -19.83 28.44 -23.11
C ILE A 228 -20.44 29.83 -23.38
N SER A 229 -19.80 30.89 -22.89
CA SER A 229 -20.28 32.25 -23.15
C SER A 229 -20.02 32.63 -24.61
N PRO A 230 -20.97 33.25 -25.34
CA PRO A 230 -20.70 33.83 -26.66
C PRO A 230 -19.61 34.89 -26.61
N GLU A 231 -19.43 35.55 -25.46
CA GLU A 231 -18.35 36.52 -25.28
C GLU A 231 -16.97 35.86 -25.41
N ASP A 232 -16.83 34.59 -25.00
CA ASP A 232 -15.59 33.83 -25.18
C ASP A 232 -15.33 33.49 -26.65
N VAL A 233 -16.38 33.36 -27.46
CA VAL A 233 -16.26 33.23 -28.93
C VAL A 233 -15.72 34.53 -29.51
N THR A 234 -16.33 35.67 -29.17
CA THR A 234 -15.87 36.98 -29.67
C THR A 234 -14.47 37.33 -29.19
N TRP A 235 -14.10 36.91 -27.98
CA TRP A 235 -12.75 37.07 -27.45
C TRP A 235 -11.74 36.23 -28.23
N LEU A 236 -12.04 34.96 -28.52
CA LEU A 236 -11.18 34.10 -29.35
C LEU A 236 -11.02 34.65 -30.78
N GLU A 237 -12.09 35.17 -31.38
CA GLU A 237 -12.04 35.79 -32.71
C GLU A 237 -11.16 37.05 -32.74
N GLY A 238 -11.09 37.80 -31.64
CA GLY A 238 -10.28 39.00 -31.49
C GLY A 238 -8.86 38.75 -30.96
N TYR A 239 -8.52 37.52 -30.56
CA TYR A 239 -7.24 37.21 -29.94
C TYR A 239 -6.12 37.09 -30.97
N GLU A 240 -5.04 37.84 -30.80
CA GLU A 240 -3.91 37.85 -31.73
C GLU A 240 -3.29 36.46 -31.83
N GLY A 241 -3.21 35.91 -33.04
CA GLY A 241 -2.67 34.56 -33.30
C GLY A 241 -3.72 33.45 -33.38
N VAL A 242 -5.00 33.73 -33.10
CA VAL A 242 -6.11 32.86 -33.50
C VAL A 242 -6.49 33.22 -34.94
N THR A 243 -6.37 32.27 -35.87
CA THR A 243 -6.59 32.53 -37.30
C THR A 243 -8.03 32.28 -37.73
N LYS A 244 -8.73 31.38 -37.04
CA LYS A 244 -10.06 30.93 -37.43
C LYS A 244 -10.80 30.34 -36.24
N VAL A 245 -12.09 30.67 -36.10
CA VAL A 245 -12.96 30.21 -35.01
C VAL A 245 -14.27 29.69 -35.60
N SER A 246 -14.74 28.55 -35.11
CA SER A 246 -15.97 27.87 -35.50
C SER A 246 -16.75 27.46 -34.24
N PRO A 247 -17.63 28.34 -33.73
CA PRO A 247 -18.53 27.99 -32.66
C PRO A 247 -19.64 27.05 -33.15
N LYS A 248 -20.01 26.10 -32.29
CA LYS A 248 -21.24 25.33 -32.41
C LYS A 248 -22.17 25.76 -31.28
N SER A 249 -23.34 26.24 -31.65
CA SER A 249 -24.43 26.43 -30.69
C SER A 249 -25.45 25.32 -30.82
N GLU A 250 -26.04 24.95 -29.69
CA GLU A 250 -27.15 24.03 -29.69
C GLU A 250 -28.13 24.39 -28.58
N SER A 251 -29.34 23.88 -28.73
CA SER A 251 -30.37 24.06 -27.72
C SER A 251 -30.04 23.36 -26.40
N LEU A 252 -30.36 24.01 -25.29
CA LEU A 252 -30.29 23.38 -23.98
C LEU A 252 -31.40 22.32 -23.82
N PRO A 253 -31.12 21.18 -23.17
CA PRO A 253 -32.10 20.12 -22.97
C PRO A 253 -33.29 20.58 -22.13
N LYS A 254 -34.51 20.38 -22.66
CA LYS A 254 -35.77 20.64 -21.96
C LYS A 254 -36.73 19.46 -22.13
N GLU A 255 -37.67 19.33 -21.20
CA GLU A 255 -38.74 18.32 -21.28
C GLU A 255 -39.72 18.65 -22.40
N GLU A 256 -40.17 19.91 -22.46
CA GLU A 256 -41.08 20.40 -23.48
C GLU A 256 -40.34 20.79 -24.78
N PRO A 257 -41.03 20.73 -25.94
CA PRO A 257 -40.49 21.25 -27.19
C PRO A 257 -40.10 22.74 -27.07
N ILE A 258 -38.95 23.08 -27.65
CA ILE A 258 -38.38 24.43 -27.69
C ILE A 258 -39.25 25.35 -28.54
N GLY A 259 -39.89 24.80 -29.55
CA GLY A 259 -40.76 25.53 -30.45
C GLY A 259 -41.53 24.63 -31.40
N TYR A 260 -42.19 25.26 -32.35
CA TYR A 260 -42.97 24.61 -33.39
C TYR A 260 -42.70 25.27 -34.74
N LEU A 261 -42.56 24.45 -35.77
CA LEU A 261 -42.52 24.91 -37.16
C LEU A 261 -43.91 24.78 -37.76
N TYR A 262 -44.38 25.83 -38.41
CA TYR A 262 -45.67 25.85 -39.10
C TYR A 262 -45.49 25.92 -40.61
N PHE A 263 -46.19 25.03 -41.31
CA PHE A 263 -46.32 24.99 -42.77
C PHE A 263 -47.78 24.77 -43.15
N GLY A 264 -48.44 25.79 -43.69
CA GLY A 264 -49.90 25.73 -43.90
C GLY A 264 -50.63 25.46 -42.59
N GLU A 265 -51.35 24.34 -42.51
CA GLU A 265 -52.07 23.89 -41.30
C GLU A 265 -51.25 22.95 -40.40
N TYR A 266 -50.07 22.51 -40.84
CA TYR A 266 -49.24 21.56 -40.09
C TYR A 266 -48.43 22.27 -39.01
N SER A 267 -48.39 21.66 -37.80
CA SER A 267 -47.50 22.07 -36.71
C SER A 267 -46.54 20.96 -36.35
N ILE A 268 -45.24 21.22 -36.45
CA ILE A 268 -44.17 20.25 -36.21
C ILE A 268 -43.46 20.63 -34.91
N PRO A 269 -43.41 19.74 -33.89
CA PRO A 269 -42.70 20.02 -32.65
C PRO A 269 -41.19 20.00 -32.86
N LEU A 270 -40.51 21.01 -32.32
CA LEU A 270 -39.06 21.16 -32.40
C LEU A 270 -38.45 20.94 -31.01
N ARG A 271 -37.66 19.88 -30.86
CA ARG A 271 -36.94 19.58 -29.62
C ARG A 271 -35.50 20.06 -29.62
N GLY A 272 -34.91 20.29 -30.80
CA GLY A 272 -33.51 20.69 -30.91
C GLY A 272 -33.25 21.72 -31.99
N ILE A 273 -32.32 22.63 -31.71
CA ILE A 273 -31.77 23.56 -32.70
C ILE A 273 -30.26 23.42 -32.68
N ILE A 274 -29.65 23.34 -33.86
CA ILE A 274 -28.20 23.40 -34.02
C ILE A 274 -27.85 24.63 -34.85
N GLY A 275 -26.92 25.44 -34.36
CA GLY A 275 -26.31 26.54 -35.09
C GLY A 275 -24.85 26.24 -35.35
N PHE A 276 -24.49 26.13 -36.63
CA PHE A 276 -23.09 25.98 -37.04
C PHE A 276 -22.59 27.28 -37.68
N SER A 277 -21.34 27.63 -37.38
CA SER A 277 -20.65 28.70 -38.10
C SER A 277 -20.37 28.28 -39.55
N THR A 278 -20.25 29.25 -40.44
CA THR A 278 -19.85 29.02 -41.84
C THR A 278 -18.48 28.35 -41.97
N SER A 279 -17.58 28.60 -41.01
CA SER A 279 -16.27 27.99 -40.92
C SER A 279 -16.28 26.50 -40.55
N GLU A 280 -17.41 25.97 -40.05
CA GLU A 280 -17.49 24.61 -39.50
C GLU A 280 -17.19 23.55 -40.55
N ASP A 281 -17.73 23.74 -41.75
CA ASP A 281 -17.54 22.78 -42.84
C ASP A 281 -16.10 22.79 -43.35
N GLU A 282 -15.43 23.94 -43.29
CA GLU A 282 -14.02 24.05 -43.64
C GLU A 282 -13.09 23.40 -42.60
N PHE A 283 -13.53 23.29 -41.34
CA PHE A 283 -12.81 22.49 -40.34
C PHE A 283 -13.13 21.01 -40.50
N THR A 284 -14.40 20.65 -40.38
CA THR A 284 -14.82 19.27 -40.11
C THR A 284 -15.35 18.53 -41.34
N GLY A 285 -15.82 19.26 -42.36
CA GLY A 285 -16.57 18.72 -43.50
C GLY A 285 -17.91 18.09 -43.13
N TYR A 286 -18.41 18.29 -41.90
CA TYR A 286 -19.60 17.62 -41.40
C TYR A 286 -20.86 18.00 -42.18
N LEU A 287 -21.05 19.28 -42.50
CA LEU A 287 -22.26 19.75 -43.19
C LEU A 287 -22.30 19.23 -44.63
N SER A 288 -21.17 19.25 -45.32
CA SER A 288 -21.03 18.69 -46.67
C SER A 288 -21.26 17.18 -46.73
N GLN A 289 -20.93 16.44 -45.67
CA GLN A 289 -21.20 14.99 -45.62
C GLN A 289 -22.68 14.67 -45.37
N VAL A 290 -23.34 15.49 -44.56
CA VAL A 290 -24.68 15.24 -44.00
C VAL A 290 -25.80 15.77 -44.91
N ILE A 291 -25.59 16.87 -45.62
CA ILE A 291 -26.58 17.45 -46.54
C ILE A 291 -26.65 16.62 -47.81
N VAL A 292 -27.87 16.18 -48.16
CA VAL A 292 -28.14 15.33 -49.33
C VAL A 292 -28.65 16.15 -50.51
N SER A 293 -29.44 17.19 -50.22
CA SER A 293 -30.06 18.05 -51.21
C SER A 293 -29.95 19.51 -50.76
N GLY A 294 -29.68 20.42 -51.69
CA GLY A 294 -29.57 21.85 -51.42
C GLY A 294 -28.21 22.28 -50.91
N LYS A 295 -28.18 23.35 -50.10
CA LYS A 295 -26.96 23.95 -49.56
C LYS A 295 -27.05 24.11 -48.04
N PRO A 296 -25.91 24.14 -47.32
CA PRO A 296 -25.90 24.51 -45.92
C PRO A 296 -26.51 25.90 -45.69
N PRO A 297 -27.13 26.13 -44.51
CA PRO A 297 -27.59 27.46 -44.13
C PRO A 297 -26.49 28.52 -44.25
N THR A 298 -26.85 29.70 -44.78
CA THR A 298 -25.88 30.77 -45.07
C THR A 298 -25.88 31.87 -44.02
N MET A 299 -24.76 32.58 -43.90
CA MET A 299 -24.56 33.71 -42.97
C MET A 299 -25.51 34.89 -43.17
N ARG A 300 -26.16 34.99 -44.35
CA ARG A 300 -27.15 36.05 -44.64
C ARG A 300 -28.44 35.90 -43.85
N GLY A 301 -28.58 34.78 -43.13
CA GLY A 301 -29.68 34.48 -42.23
C GLY A 301 -30.99 34.14 -42.95
N GLY A 302 -31.94 33.60 -42.20
CA GLY A 302 -33.27 33.28 -42.73
C GLY A 302 -33.35 31.99 -43.56
N SER A 303 -32.31 31.15 -43.48
CA SER A 303 -32.27 29.83 -44.11
C SER A 303 -32.11 28.72 -43.07
N ILE A 304 -32.85 27.63 -43.20
CA ILE A 304 -32.72 26.43 -42.35
C ILE A 304 -32.49 25.19 -43.18
N ALA A 305 -31.91 24.16 -42.57
CA ALA A 305 -31.88 22.81 -43.09
C ALA A 305 -32.69 21.87 -42.20
N ILE A 306 -33.43 20.97 -42.84
CA ILE A 306 -34.37 20.03 -42.20
C ILE A 306 -34.01 18.58 -42.50
N SER A 307 -34.50 17.66 -41.67
CA SER A 307 -34.26 16.22 -41.86
C SER A 307 -34.98 15.69 -43.09
N LYS A 308 -34.44 14.62 -43.68
CA LYS A 308 -35.04 13.93 -44.82
C LYS A 308 -36.39 13.32 -44.44
N SER A 309 -36.50 12.71 -43.25
CA SER A 309 -37.78 12.19 -42.75
C SER A 309 -38.83 13.30 -42.60
N LEU A 310 -38.42 14.48 -42.14
CA LEU A 310 -39.34 15.60 -42.00
C LEU A 310 -39.81 16.11 -43.37
N ALA A 311 -38.90 16.19 -44.35
CA ALA A 311 -39.22 16.60 -45.70
C ALA A 311 -40.19 15.62 -46.40
N GLU A 312 -39.97 14.32 -46.26
CA GLU A 312 -40.82 13.29 -46.88
C GLU A 312 -42.22 13.21 -46.25
N VAL A 313 -42.35 13.37 -44.94
CA VAL A 313 -43.65 13.28 -44.23
C VAL A 313 -44.58 14.44 -44.59
N TYR A 314 -44.04 15.64 -44.80
CA TYR A 314 -44.81 16.86 -45.05
C TYR A 314 -44.70 17.39 -46.50
N ASP A 315 -44.10 16.62 -47.41
CA ASP A 315 -43.80 16.98 -48.81
C ASP A 315 -43.10 18.35 -48.95
N LEU A 316 -42.16 18.64 -48.05
CA LEU A 316 -41.41 19.90 -48.04
C LEU A 316 -40.25 19.85 -49.05
N LYS A 317 -40.08 20.93 -49.80
CA LYS A 317 -39.02 21.07 -50.81
C LYS A 317 -38.11 22.25 -50.48
N GLU A 318 -36.95 22.25 -51.13
CA GLU A 318 -36.07 23.40 -51.10
C GLU A 318 -36.78 24.65 -51.64
N GLY A 319 -36.64 25.77 -50.92
CA GLY A 319 -37.31 27.02 -51.21
C GLY A 319 -38.63 27.25 -50.45
N ASP A 320 -39.21 26.22 -49.82
CA ASP A 320 -40.42 26.37 -49.02
C ASP A 320 -40.16 27.19 -47.74
N SER A 321 -41.17 27.97 -47.31
CA SER A 321 -41.07 28.87 -46.17
C SER A 321 -41.79 28.29 -44.95
N LEU A 322 -41.05 28.09 -43.86
CA LEU A 322 -41.55 27.61 -42.56
C LEU A 322 -41.59 28.75 -41.54
N SER A 323 -42.68 28.86 -40.78
CA SER A 323 -42.81 29.86 -39.71
C SER A 323 -42.38 29.26 -38.37
N LEU A 324 -41.33 29.81 -37.74
CA LEU A 324 -40.85 29.35 -36.43
C LEU A 324 -41.59 30.08 -35.31
N TYR A 325 -42.21 29.32 -34.41
CA TYR A 325 -42.79 29.79 -33.16
C TYR A 325 -42.02 29.20 -31.99
N VAL A 326 -41.60 30.03 -31.03
CA VAL A 326 -40.88 29.60 -29.83
C VAL A 326 -41.88 29.40 -28.69
N GLN A 327 -41.69 28.33 -27.93
CA GLN A 327 -42.50 28.04 -26.75
C GLN A 327 -42.03 28.91 -25.57
N VAL A 328 -42.94 29.72 -25.02
CA VAL A 328 -42.70 30.62 -23.89
C VAL A 328 -43.75 30.35 -22.81
N GLY A 329 -43.44 29.45 -21.89
CA GLY A 329 -44.43 28.93 -20.94
C GLY A 329 -45.53 28.17 -21.69
N VAL A 330 -46.78 28.58 -21.52
CA VAL A 330 -47.93 27.97 -22.23
C VAL A 330 -48.14 28.59 -23.63
N ASN A 331 -47.54 29.74 -23.91
CA ASN A 331 -47.79 30.50 -25.13
C ASN A 331 -46.76 30.18 -26.23
N ARG A 332 -47.18 30.30 -27.50
CA ARG A 332 -46.32 30.21 -28.67
C ARG A 332 -46.10 31.59 -29.26
N VAL A 333 -44.85 32.06 -29.28
CA VAL A 333 -44.49 33.38 -29.79
C VAL A 333 -43.89 33.26 -31.18
N PHE A 334 -44.48 33.94 -32.17
CA PHE A 334 -43.94 33.98 -33.52
C PHE A 334 -42.56 34.63 -33.54
N TYR A 335 -41.57 33.93 -34.09
CA TYR A 335 -40.24 34.46 -34.29
C TYR A 335 -40.07 35.04 -35.69
N ARG A 336 -39.95 34.18 -36.71
CA ARG A 336 -39.63 34.57 -38.09
C ARG A 336 -39.94 33.41 -39.06
N ASN A 337 -40.10 33.75 -40.33
CA ASN A 337 -40.15 32.79 -41.43
C ASN A 337 -38.72 32.45 -41.91
N PHE A 338 -38.49 31.17 -42.15
CA PHE A 338 -37.24 30.63 -42.67
C PHE A 338 -37.48 29.84 -43.95
N THR A 339 -36.61 30.02 -44.95
CA THR A 339 -36.64 29.23 -46.17
C THR A 339 -35.80 27.96 -46.03
N ILE A 340 -36.30 26.84 -46.52
CA ILE A 340 -35.55 25.58 -46.54
C ILE A 340 -34.45 25.70 -47.60
N SER A 341 -33.20 25.70 -47.13
CA SER A 341 -31.99 25.79 -47.97
C SER A 341 -31.38 24.44 -48.30
N GLY A 342 -31.60 23.43 -47.45
CA GLY A 342 -31.09 22.09 -47.66
C GLY A 342 -31.79 21.04 -46.81
N ILE A 343 -31.63 19.79 -47.20
CA ILE A 343 -32.20 18.61 -46.55
C ILE A 343 -31.06 17.68 -46.15
N PHE A 344 -30.98 17.31 -44.87
CA PHE A 344 -29.94 16.45 -44.33
C PHE A 344 -30.39 15.01 -44.11
N SER A 345 -29.45 14.06 -44.22
CA SER A 345 -29.69 12.63 -43.99
C SER A 345 -29.72 12.30 -42.50
N ASP A 346 -30.84 11.69 -42.08
CA ASP A 346 -31.08 11.24 -40.72
C ASP A 346 -30.06 10.17 -40.25
N ASP A 347 -29.71 9.22 -41.12
CA ASP A 347 -28.72 8.18 -40.81
C ASP A 347 -27.31 8.76 -40.65
N LYS A 348 -26.91 9.65 -41.57
CA LYS A 348 -25.56 10.24 -41.55
C LYS A 348 -25.37 11.15 -40.34
N ILE A 349 -26.34 11.99 -40.00
CA ILE A 349 -26.23 12.88 -38.83
C ILE A 349 -26.25 12.12 -37.51
N SER A 350 -27.00 11.01 -37.44
CA SER A 350 -27.07 10.16 -36.24
C SER A 350 -25.79 9.33 -36.05
N ALA A 351 -25.12 8.95 -37.14
CA ALA A 351 -23.84 8.24 -37.09
C ALA A 351 -22.65 9.16 -36.76
N LEU A 352 -22.81 10.48 -36.97
CA LEU A 352 -21.76 11.46 -36.77
C LEU A 352 -21.48 11.67 -35.27
N LYS A 353 -20.24 11.39 -34.87
CA LYS A 353 -19.74 11.59 -33.50
C LYS A 353 -18.59 12.58 -33.50
N ASP A 354 -18.53 13.36 -32.44
CA ASP A 354 -17.40 14.25 -32.19
C ASP A 354 -16.21 13.51 -31.54
N ILE A 355 -15.11 14.21 -31.30
CA ILE A 355 -13.83 13.65 -30.82
C ILE A 355 -13.94 12.83 -29.52
N ASP A 356 -14.88 13.18 -28.65
CA ASP A 356 -15.14 12.50 -27.38
C ASP A 356 -16.27 11.47 -27.48
N SER A 357 -16.55 11.00 -28.70
CA SER A 357 -17.61 10.04 -29.02
C SER A 357 -19.04 10.54 -28.75
N ARG A 358 -19.24 11.82 -28.46
CA ARG A 358 -20.57 12.40 -28.28
C ARG A 358 -21.29 12.58 -29.63
N PRO A 359 -22.62 12.36 -29.68
CA PRO A 359 -23.42 12.69 -30.86
C PRO A 359 -23.37 14.19 -31.13
N ILE A 360 -23.49 14.54 -32.41
CA ILE A 360 -23.58 15.95 -32.84
C ILE A 360 -24.99 16.52 -32.61
N LEU A 361 -26.01 15.67 -32.55
CA LEU A 361 -27.39 16.05 -32.26
C LEU A 361 -27.55 16.56 -30.81
N PRO A 362 -28.45 17.52 -30.57
CA PRO A 362 -28.75 18.03 -29.23
C PRO A 362 -29.51 16.99 -28.40
N TYR A 363 -29.65 17.27 -27.12
CA TYR A 363 -30.38 16.42 -26.18
C TYR A 363 -31.68 17.08 -25.73
N TYR A 364 -32.66 16.28 -25.33
CA TYR A 364 -33.87 16.70 -24.60
C TYR A 364 -33.96 15.93 -23.29
N LEU A 365 -34.78 16.42 -22.35
CA LEU A 365 -34.99 15.73 -21.08
C LEU A 365 -36.19 14.79 -21.20
N GLU A 366 -35.96 13.52 -20.93
CA GLU A 366 -37.01 12.51 -20.86
C GLU A 366 -37.17 12.07 -19.41
N LYS A 367 -38.42 11.92 -18.97
CA LYS A 367 -38.72 11.44 -17.62
C LYS A 367 -38.59 9.92 -17.60
N ASN A 368 -37.68 9.42 -16.77
CA ASN A 368 -37.53 7.99 -16.54
C ASN A 368 -38.67 7.52 -15.61
N GLU A 369 -39.54 6.63 -16.13
CA GLU A 369 -40.70 6.12 -15.40
C GLU A 369 -40.34 5.24 -14.20
N GLU A 370 -39.16 4.61 -14.19
CA GLU A 370 -38.71 3.71 -13.12
C GLU A 370 -38.07 4.44 -11.94
N THR A 371 -37.28 5.49 -12.21
CA THR A 371 -36.57 6.26 -11.17
C THR A 371 -37.29 7.55 -10.78
N GLY A 372 -38.25 8.00 -11.59
CA GLY A 372 -38.93 9.29 -11.45
C GLY A 372 -38.04 10.51 -11.75
N GLY A 373 -36.78 10.28 -12.14
CA GLY A 373 -35.81 11.32 -12.49
C GLY A 373 -35.86 11.71 -13.98
N PHE A 374 -35.10 12.74 -14.34
CA PHE A 374 -34.93 13.14 -15.75
C PHE A 374 -33.59 12.68 -16.28
N GLU A 375 -33.58 12.18 -17.51
CA GLU A 375 -32.38 11.77 -18.22
C GLU A 375 -32.26 12.53 -19.55
N ALA A 376 -31.04 12.87 -19.94
CA ALA A 376 -30.77 13.54 -21.21
C ALA A 376 -30.70 12.51 -22.35
N VAL A 377 -31.66 12.55 -23.26
CA VAL A 377 -31.77 11.65 -24.42
C VAL A 377 -31.50 12.43 -25.70
N VAL A 378 -30.83 11.81 -26.66
CA VAL A 378 -30.49 12.45 -27.94
C VAL A 378 -31.76 12.71 -28.75
N CYS A 379 -31.91 13.93 -29.28
CA CYS A 379 -33.04 14.30 -30.12
C CYS A 379 -33.07 13.48 -31.41
N GLN A 380 -34.26 13.10 -31.86
CA GLN A 380 -34.45 12.46 -33.17
C GLN A 380 -34.18 13.48 -34.29
N PRO A 381 -33.54 13.08 -35.41
CA PRO A 381 -33.24 13.98 -36.53
C PRO A 381 -34.45 14.77 -37.06
N SER A 382 -35.64 14.16 -37.06
CA SER A 382 -36.91 14.76 -37.50
C SER A 382 -37.41 15.92 -36.64
N GLN A 383 -36.91 16.05 -35.41
CA GLN A 383 -37.30 17.09 -34.44
C GLN A 383 -36.20 18.15 -34.25
N VAL A 384 -35.21 18.16 -35.14
CA VAL A 384 -34.06 19.06 -35.10
C VAL A 384 -33.97 19.86 -36.38
N ILE A 385 -33.64 21.14 -36.26
CA ILE A 385 -33.26 21.99 -37.40
C ILE A 385 -31.82 22.47 -37.26
N ILE A 386 -31.19 22.65 -38.41
CA ILE A 386 -29.87 23.26 -38.51
C ILE A 386 -30.04 24.66 -39.09
N MET A 387 -29.44 25.66 -38.46
CA MET A 387 -29.42 27.04 -38.93
C MET A 387 -28.01 27.62 -38.81
N SER A 388 -27.83 28.86 -39.26
CA SER A 388 -26.56 29.57 -39.10
C SER A 388 -26.31 29.92 -37.63
N TYR A 389 -25.04 29.99 -37.22
CA TYR A 389 -24.67 30.46 -35.88
C TYR A 389 -25.22 31.86 -35.58
N GLU A 390 -25.25 32.74 -36.58
CA GLU A 390 -25.77 34.09 -36.46
C GLU A 390 -27.28 34.10 -36.21
N ASP A 391 -28.06 33.24 -36.89
CA ASP A 391 -29.50 33.10 -36.65
C ASP A 391 -29.78 32.56 -35.24
N THR A 392 -28.97 31.61 -34.74
CA THR A 392 -29.11 31.11 -33.36
C THR A 392 -28.80 32.18 -32.32
N LEU A 393 -27.81 33.04 -32.55
CA LEU A 393 -27.52 34.16 -31.65
C LEU A 393 -28.65 35.19 -31.65
N ASN A 394 -29.19 35.54 -32.82
CA ASN A 394 -30.35 36.43 -32.93
C ASN A 394 -31.59 35.85 -32.22
N LEU A 395 -31.78 34.53 -32.30
CA LEU A 395 -32.86 33.83 -31.60
C LEU A 395 -32.65 33.88 -30.08
N ARG A 396 -31.42 33.64 -29.61
CA ARG A 396 -31.03 33.75 -28.21
C ARG A 396 -31.27 35.17 -27.68
N GLU A 397 -30.81 36.22 -28.36
CA GLU A 397 -30.95 37.59 -27.88
C GLU A 397 -32.42 38.03 -27.78
N ARG A 398 -33.27 37.61 -28.73
CA ARG A 398 -34.71 37.89 -28.64
C ARG A 398 -35.41 37.17 -27.49
N PHE A 399 -34.96 35.97 -27.14
CA PHE A 399 -35.52 35.13 -26.09
C PHE A 399 -34.54 34.90 -24.94
N LYS A 400 -33.78 35.94 -24.56
CA LYS A 400 -32.69 35.84 -23.60
C LYS A 400 -33.10 35.27 -22.24
N SER A 401 -34.33 35.56 -21.81
CA SER A 401 -34.91 35.07 -20.55
C SER A 401 -35.15 33.56 -20.49
N LEU A 402 -35.15 32.87 -21.64
CA LEU A 402 -35.49 31.45 -21.72
C LEU A 402 -34.27 30.54 -21.82
N GLU A 403 -33.08 31.12 -21.98
CA GLU A 403 -31.79 30.43 -22.13
C GLU A 403 -31.86 29.23 -23.09
N LEU A 404 -32.56 29.39 -24.22
CA LEU A 404 -32.90 28.25 -25.08
C LEU A 404 -31.69 27.68 -25.82
N ILE A 405 -30.73 28.53 -26.18
CA ILE A 405 -29.61 28.19 -27.06
C ILE A 405 -28.32 28.67 -26.43
N THR A 406 -27.33 27.78 -26.41
CA THR A 406 -26.02 28.05 -25.83
C THR A 406 -24.91 27.55 -26.76
N VAL A 407 -23.69 28.06 -26.56
CA VAL A 407 -22.51 27.53 -27.26
C VAL A 407 -22.08 26.26 -26.53
N SER A 408 -22.09 25.12 -27.23
CA SER A 408 -21.71 23.83 -26.66
C SER A 408 -20.23 23.53 -26.83
N ARG A 409 -19.64 23.97 -27.95
CA ARG A 409 -18.20 23.86 -28.21
C ARG A 409 -17.69 24.97 -29.13
N ILE A 410 -16.39 25.20 -29.08
CA ILE A 410 -15.68 26.08 -30.00
C ILE A 410 -14.52 25.31 -30.62
N LEU A 411 -14.45 25.29 -31.95
CA LEU A 411 -13.28 24.85 -32.70
C LEU A 411 -12.49 26.06 -33.16
N PHE A 412 -11.18 26.04 -33.07
CA PHE A 412 -10.35 27.13 -33.59
C PHE A 412 -8.96 26.66 -33.99
N GLN A 413 -8.28 27.47 -34.79
CA GLN A 413 -6.92 27.23 -35.24
C GLN A 413 -6.03 28.40 -34.82
N THR A 414 -4.78 28.09 -34.45
CA THR A 414 -3.81 29.09 -34.02
C THR A 414 -2.55 29.06 -34.86
N SER A 415 -1.80 30.16 -34.81
CA SER A 415 -0.47 30.30 -35.41
C SER A 415 0.66 30.39 -34.38
N PHE A 416 0.41 30.01 -33.12
CA PHE A 416 1.37 30.18 -32.01
C PHE A 416 2.58 29.23 -32.04
N GLY A 417 2.51 28.13 -32.79
CA GLY A 417 3.60 27.16 -32.88
C GLY A 417 3.93 26.54 -31.52
N LYS A 418 5.05 26.96 -30.90
CA LYS A 418 5.51 26.43 -29.59
C LYS A 418 4.79 27.05 -28.39
N GLU A 419 4.22 28.24 -28.54
CA GLU A 419 3.52 28.96 -27.46
C GLU A 419 2.07 28.50 -27.28
N GLU A 420 1.56 27.66 -28.18
CA GLU A 420 0.18 27.16 -28.16
C GLU A 420 -0.15 26.41 -26.85
N ASP A 421 0.81 25.66 -26.30
CA ASP A 421 0.59 24.91 -25.06
C ASP A 421 0.47 25.82 -23.83
N GLU A 422 1.15 26.97 -23.83
CA GLU A 422 1.06 27.97 -22.75
C GLU A 422 -0.28 28.72 -22.82
N PHE A 423 -0.68 29.13 -24.02
CA PHE A 423 -2.00 29.71 -24.28
C PHE A 423 -3.15 28.77 -23.84
N LEU A 424 -3.06 27.48 -24.20
CA LEU A 424 -4.05 26.48 -23.77
C LEU A 424 -4.13 26.36 -22.24
N ARG A 425 -2.97 26.39 -21.56
CA ARG A 425 -2.94 26.33 -20.11
C ARG A 425 -3.62 27.55 -19.49
N GLU A 426 -3.34 28.75 -20.00
CA GLU A 426 -3.98 29.99 -19.53
C GLU A 426 -5.51 29.97 -19.75
N LEU A 427 -5.94 29.53 -20.93
CA LEU A 427 -7.35 29.42 -21.27
C LEU A 427 -8.09 28.46 -20.32
N ILE A 428 -7.52 27.27 -20.07
CA ILE A 428 -8.13 26.27 -19.19
C ILE A 428 -8.19 26.76 -17.75
N TYR A 429 -7.11 27.39 -17.25
CA TYR A 429 -7.10 27.96 -15.90
C TYR A 429 -8.10 29.11 -15.74
N SER A 430 -8.33 29.91 -16.78
CA SER A 430 -9.22 31.08 -16.71
C SER A 430 -10.70 30.76 -16.90
N ARG A 431 -11.02 29.67 -17.61
CA ARG A 431 -12.41 29.35 -17.99
C ARG A 431 -12.93 28.01 -17.50
N GLU A 432 -12.07 27.16 -16.92
CA GLU A 432 -12.35 25.78 -16.50
C GLU A 432 -12.81 24.87 -17.65
N TYR A 433 -12.41 25.24 -18.86
CA TYR A 433 -12.70 24.44 -20.02
C TYR A 433 -11.73 23.27 -20.12
N VAL A 434 -12.14 22.28 -20.89
CA VAL A 434 -11.25 21.24 -21.38
C VAL A 434 -10.93 21.52 -22.83
N ALA A 435 -9.69 21.23 -23.23
CA ALA A 435 -9.25 21.44 -24.60
C ALA A 435 -8.72 20.14 -25.20
N TYR A 436 -9.07 19.89 -26.46
CA TYR A 436 -8.47 18.84 -27.28
C TYR A 436 -7.64 19.51 -28.35
N LYS A 437 -6.32 19.32 -28.29
CA LYS A 437 -5.39 19.73 -29.33
C LYS A 437 -5.24 18.60 -30.33
N ILE A 438 -5.69 18.83 -31.54
CA ILE A 438 -5.84 17.84 -32.59
C ILE A 438 -4.77 18.10 -33.63
N THR A 439 -3.81 17.19 -33.71
CA THR A 439 -2.78 17.17 -34.75
C THR A 439 -2.97 15.92 -35.62
N PRO A 440 -2.43 15.90 -36.86
CA PRO A 440 -2.58 14.75 -37.75
C PRO A 440 -2.14 13.41 -37.13
N ASP A 441 -1.14 13.46 -36.23
CA ASP A 441 -0.53 12.27 -35.64
C ASP A 441 -1.12 11.89 -34.27
N LYS A 442 -1.62 12.88 -33.50
CA LYS A 442 -2.05 12.68 -32.11
C LYS A 442 -3.11 13.67 -31.65
N ILE A 443 -3.91 13.22 -30.68
CA ILE A 443 -4.90 14.04 -29.97
C ILE A 443 -4.44 14.17 -28.53
N LEU A 444 -4.22 15.40 -28.08
CA LEU A 444 -3.84 15.72 -26.71
C LEU A 444 -5.03 16.36 -25.98
N TYR A 445 -5.46 15.74 -24.89
CA TYR A 445 -6.53 16.20 -24.03
C TYR A 445 -5.96 16.93 -22.82
N TYR A 446 -6.26 18.23 -22.73
CA TYR A 446 -5.85 19.10 -21.64
C TYR A 446 -7.04 19.29 -20.70
N HIS A 447 -6.85 18.92 -19.45
CA HIS A 447 -7.85 19.09 -18.40
C HIS A 447 -7.20 19.35 -17.06
N LEU A 448 -7.97 19.89 -16.12
CA LEU A 448 -7.52 20.05 -14.75
C LEU A 448 -7.51 18.67 -14.07
N GLY A 449 -6.34 18.23 -13.62
CA GLY A 449 -6.11 16.92 -13.03
C GLY A 449 -5.25 16.97 -11.77
N TRP A 450 -5.16 15.86 -11.07
CA TRP A 450 -4.32 15.74 -9.89
C TRP A 450 -2.99 15.08 -10.26
N HIS A 451 -1.89 15.82 -10.13
CA HIS A 451 -0.54 15.28 -10.29
C HIS A 451 0.09 15.04 -8.91
N THR A 452 0.80 13.92 -8.74
CA THR A 452 1.53 13.62 -7.50
C THR A 452 2.99 14.00 -7.67
N GLU A 453 3.40 15.10 -7.05
CA GLU A 453 4.80 15.51 -7.01
C GLU A 453 5.53 14.78 -5.88
N PHE A 454 6.62 14.09 -6.23
CA PHE A 454 7.54 13.49 -5.29
C PHE A 454 8.72 14.43 -5.07
N SER A 455 8.72 15.14 -3.94
CA SER A 455 9.84 16.00 -3.54
C SER A 455 10.72 15.29 -2.50
N GLY A 456 12.04 15.46 -2.63
CA GLY A 456 13.02 14.89 -1.69
C GLY A 456 13.69 13.58 -2.13
N LEU A 457 13.76 13.26 -3.43
CA LEU A 457 14.61 12.16 -3.93
C LEU A 457 16.08 12.30 -3.49
N THR A 458 16.56 13.53 -3.32
CA THR A 458 17.91 13.84 -2.81
C THR A 458 18.14 13.35 -1.38
N VAL A 459 17.09 13.11 -0.59
CA VAL A 459 17.15 12.61 0.80
C VAL A 459 17.58 11.14 0.87
N ILE A 460 17.51 10.42 -0.25
CA ILE A 460 17.98 9.03 -0.34
C ILE A 460 19.48 8.96 -0.01
N PHE A 461 20.30 9.89 -0.49
CA PHE A 461 21.76 9.84 -0.26
C PHE A 461 22.12 9.98 1.23
N PRO A 462 21.67 11.02 1.98
CA PRO A 462 21.90 11.09 3.43
C PRO A 462 21.36 9.88 4.20
N THR A 463 20.21 9.35 3.78
CA THR A 463 19.59 8.17 4.41
C THR A 463 20.48 6.94 4.28
N VAL A 464 21.03 6.70 3.09
CA VAL A 464 21.95 5.58 2.83
C VAL A 464 23.26 5.76 3.61
N ILE A 465 23.83 6.97 3.62
CA ILE A 465 25.06 7.27 4.38
C ILE A 465 24.85 6.99 5.87
N ALA A 466 23.72 7.43 6.42
CA ALA A 466 23.42 7.22 7.82
C ALA A 466 23.15 5.73 8.14
N LEU A 467 22.48 4.98 7.25
CA LEU A 467 22.34 3.53 7.39
C LEU A 467 23.71 2.82 7.41
N LEU A 468 24.61 3.19 6.51
CA LEU A 468 25.98 2.67 6.48
C LEU A 468 26.73 3.00 7.78
N ASN A 469 26.56 4.20 8.33
CA ASN A 469 27.15 4.60 9.61
C ASN A 469 26.59 3.76 10.78
N VAL A 470 25.28 3.50 10.81
CA VAL A 470 24.66 2.63 11.82
C VAL A 470 25.19 1.18 11.70
N ILE A 471 25.33 0.66 10.48
CA ILE A 471 25.95 -0.66 10.24
C ILE A 471 27.40 -0.68 10.75
N ALA A 472 28.20 0.33 10.40
CA ALA A 472 29.61 0.42 10.79
C ALA A 472 29.77 0.49 12.32
N THR A 473 28.95 1.29 13.00
CA THR A 473 28.96 1.41 14.46
C THR A 473 28.55 0.11 15.15
N MET A 474 27.57 -0.62 14.61
CA MET A 474 27.18 -1.93 15.14
C MET A 474 28.24 -3.02 14.92
N LEU A 475 28.96 -3.00 13.79
CA LEU A 475 30.07 -3.91 13.55
C LEU A 475 31.20 -3.70 14.55
N HIS A 476 31.60 -2.44 14.77
CA HIS A 476 32.61 -2.09 15.76
C HIS A 476 32.19 -2.50 17.19
N LEU A 477 30.88 -2.46 17.49
CA LEU A 477 30.35 -2.88 18.77
C LEU A 477 30.56 -4.38 19.05
N ILE A 478 30.55 -5.24 18.02
CA ILE A 478 30.73 -6.69 18.19
C ILE A 478 32.18 -7.08 18.38
N GLU A 479 33.09 -6.44 17.65
CA GLU A 479 34.53 -6.68 17.82
C GLU A 479 34.92 -6.44 19.29
N GLY A 480 34.42 -5.35 19.88
CA GLY A 480 34.58 -5.06 21.30
C GLY A 480 33.80 -5.96 22.26
N ARG A 481 33.01 -6.93 21.77
CA ARG A 481 32.18 -7.87 22.56
C ARG A 481 32.53 -9.34 22.34
N ALA A 482 33.60 -9.64 21.60
CA ALA A 482 34.01 -11.03 21.34
C ALA A 482 34.18 -11.86 22.63
N LYS A 483 34.77 -11.28 23.68
CA LYS A 483 34.92 -11.93 25.00
C LYS A 483 33.59 -12.20 25.71
N GLU A 484 32.63 -11.29 25.59
CA GLU A 484 31.28 -11.45 26.17
C GLU A 484 30.50 -12.56 25.44
N ILE A 485 30.59 -12.58 24.10
CA ILE A 485 29.99 -13.60 23.24
C ILE A 485 30.60 -14.98 23.54
N ALA A 486 31.92 -15.07 23.71
CA ALA A 486 32.60 -16.29 24.09
C ALA A 486 32.12 -16.79 25.47
N LEU A 487 32.00 -15.91 26.47
CA LEU A 487 31.46 -16.28 27.79
C LEU A 487 30.03 -16.80 27.70
N LEU A 488 29.14 -16.14 26.95
CA LEU A 488 27.77 -16.60 26.73
C LEU A 488 27.73 -17.99 26.07
N SER A 489 28.61 -18.23 25.11
CA SER A 489 28.76 -19.55 24.47
C SER A 489 29.26 -20.61 25.46
N THR A 490 30.21 -20.29 26.34
CA THR A 490 30.69 -21.22 27.38
C THR A 490 29.62 -21.54 28.43
N LEU A 491 28.68 -20.62 28.67
CA LEU A 491 27.51 -20.85 29.53
C LEU A 491 26.41 -21.68 28.85
N GLY A 492 26.63 -22.13 27.61
CA GLY A 492 25.71 -23.00 26.88
C GLY A 492 24.66 -22.27 26.04
N LEU A 493 24.79 -20.95 25.80
CA LEU A 493 23.94 -20.29 24.81
C LEU A 493 24.32 -20.74 23.39
N ASN A 494 23.33 -21.24 22.66
CA ASN A 494 23.45 -21.51 21.23
C ASN A 494 23.79 -20.20 20.48
N PRO A 495 24.69 -20.22 19.48
CA PRO A 495 24.93 -19.09 18.59
C PRO A 495 23.67 -18.39 18.06
N THR A 496 22.59 -19.13 17.80
CA THR A 496 21.30 -18.54 17.38
C THR A 496 20.65 -17.68 18.46
N HIS A 497 20.81 -18.03 19.73
CA HIS A 497 20.31 -17.23 20.86
C HIS A 497 21.12 -15.94 21.03
N ILE A 498 22.43 -15.99 20.75
CA ILE A 498 23.29 -14.81 20.76
C ILE A 498 22.90 -13.85 19.62
N ALA A 499 22.64 -14.38 18.42
CA ALA A 499 22.11 -13.57 17.31
C ALA A 499 20.76 -12.93 17.65
N LEU A 500 19.83 -13.70 18.25
CA LEU A 500 18.52 -13.20 18.67
C LEU A 500 18.63 -12.09 19.73
N LEU A 501 19.61 -12.18 20.63
CA LEU A 501 19.90 -11.13 21.61
C LEU A 501 20.35 -9.83 20.92
N ILE A 502 21.22 -9.90 19.91
CA ILE A 502 21.69 -8.73 19.14
C ILE A 502 20.55 -8.11 18.32
N ILE A 503 19.70 -8.94 17.72
CA ILE A 503 18.50 -8.48 17.01
C ILE A 503 17.54 -7.77 17.98
N GLY A 504 17.33 -8.33 19.18
CA GLY A 504 16.51 -7.70 20.21
C GLY A 504 17.07 -6.37 20.71
N GLU A 505 18.40 -6.25 20.84
CA GLU A 505 19.07 -4.98 21.15
C GLU A 505 18.80 -3.93 20.06
N SER A 506 18.92 -4.33 18.80
CA SER A 506 18.76 -3.42 17.65
C SER A 506 17.31 -2.99 17.46
N LEU A 507 16.35 -3.91 17.62
CA LEU A 507 14.92 -3.60 17.49
C LEU A 507 14.46 -2.58 18.54
N THR A 508 14.90 -2.75 19.79
CA THR A 508 14.58 -1.82 20.88
C THR A 508 15.24 -0.44 20.68
N MET A 509 16.47 -0.40 20.18
CA MET A 509 17.11 0.86 19.76
C MET A 509 16.38 1.53 18.59
N GLY A 510 15.93 0.76 17.60
CA GLY A 510 15.18 1.28 16.45
C GLY A 510 13.81 1.84 16.83
N LEU A 511 13.11 1.19 17.76
CA LEU A 511 11.83 1.70 18.25
C LEU A 511 11.99 3.02 19.02
N ILE A 512 13.04 3.14 19.85
CA ILE A 512 13.34 4.41 20.52
C ILE A 512 13.74 5.49 19.50
N ALA A 513 14.62 5.14 18.57
CA ALA A 513 15.12 6.08 17.60
C ALA A 513 14.00 6.61 16.68
N GLY A 514 13.00 5.77 16.36
CA GLY A 514 11.83 6.15 15.58
C GLY A 514 10.94 7.16 16.32
N GLY A 515 10.67 6.92 17.61
CA GLY A 515 9.93 7.88 18.45
C GLY A 515 10.62 9.24 18.56
N ILE A 516 11.90 9.24 18.94
CA ILE A 516 12.70 10.48 19.05
C ILE A 516 12.80 11.17 17.70
N GLY A 517 13.15 10.44 16.63
CA GLY A 517 13.35 11.00 15.31
C GLY A 517 12.09 11.64 14.74
N TYR A 518 10.92 11.03 14.97
CA TYR A 518 9.64 11.59 14.54
C TYR A 518 9.28 12.85 15.32
N ILE A 519 9.39 12.84 16.66
CA ILE A 519 9.11 14.02 17.50
C ILE A 519 10.05 15.18 17.14
N VAL A 520 11.35 14.90 16.96
CA VAL A 520 12.34 15.91 16.56
C VAL A 520 12.07 16.40 15.12
N GLY A 521 11.62 15.53 14.22
CA GLY A 521 11.18 15.91 12.88
C GLY A 521 10.02 16.91 12.91
N LEU A 522 9.00 16.64 13.72
CA LEU A 522 7.88 17.58 13.91
C LEU A 522 8.32 18.89 14.59
N LEU A 523 9.23 18.81 15.57
CA LEU A 523 9.83 20.00 16.20
C LEU A 523 10.57 20.86 15.19
N THR A 524 11.25 20.24 14.22
CA THR A 524 12.00 20.94 13.18
C THR A 524 11.10 21.82 12.31
N TYR A 525 9.88 21.37 12.00
CA TYR A 525 8.90 22.22 11.31
C TYR A 525 8.52 23.49 12.09
N GLN A 526 8.48 23.41 13.43
CA GLN A 526 8.27 24.59 14.26
C GLN A 526 9.49 25.51 14.27
N LEU A 527 10.70 24.96 14.31
CA LEU A 527 11.92 25.74 14.20
C LEU A 527 11.98 26.49 12.87
N PHE A 528 11.65 25.83 11.76
CA PHE A 528 11.54 26.50 10.45
C PHE A 528 10.52 27.65 10.46
N ASN A 529 9.42 27.50 11.19
CA ASN A 529 8.46 28.58 11.37
C ASN A 529 9.05 29.77 12.14
N ILE A 530 9.76 29.51 13.24
CA ILE A 530 10.36 30.56 14.09
C ILE A 530 11.45 31.31 13.33
N PHE A 531 12.28 30.60 12.57
CA PHE A 531 13.36 31.19 11.77
C PHE A 531 12.90 31.71 10.40
N SER A 532 11.59 31.67 10.10
CA SER A 532 11.02 32.11 8.81
C SER A 532 11.68 31.47 7.58
N ILE A 533 12.10 30.21 7.71
CA ILE A 533 12.67 29.43 6.61
C ILE A 533 11.50 28.93 5.76
N ASN A 534 11.27 29.57 4.61
CA ASN A 534 10.25 29.18 3.64
C ASN A 534 10.79 28.05 2.75
N LEU A 535 10.58 26.81 3.17
CA LEU A 535 10.76 25.65 2.31
C LEU A 535 9.41 25.29 1.68
N THR A 536 9.39 25.14 0.35
CA THR A 536 8.24 24.68 -0.44
C THR A 536 8.02 23.17 -0.26
N ILE A 537 8.07 22.69 0.98
CA ILE A 537 7.93 21.28 1.34
C ILE A 537 6.66 21.15 2.16
N HIS A 538 5.71 20.35 1.68
CA HIS A 538 4.48 20.10 2.42
C HIS A 538 4.78 19.27 3.67
N PRO A 539 4.47 19.78 4.86
CA PRO A 539 4.73 19.08 6.10
C PRO A 539 3.85 17.85 6.25
N LYS A 540 4.45 16.76 6.70
CA LYS A 540 3.78 15.47 6.89
C LYS A 540 2.99 15.46 8.19
N LEU A 541 1.72 15.84 8.11
CA LEU A 541 0.79 15.84 9.23
C LEU A 541 0.00 14.54 9.36
N ASP A 542 -0.04 13.68 8.34
CA ASP A 542 -0.85 12.47 8.43
C ASP A 542 -0.35 11.50 9.50
N TRP A 543 -1.30 10.94 10.25
CA TRP A 543 -1.03 9.99 11.33
C TRP A 543 -0.25 8.75 10.87
N TYR A 544 -0.52 8.27 9.64
CA TYR A 544 0.11 7.06 9.11
C TYR A 544 1.62 7.22 8.91
N TRP A 545 2.13 8.46 8.76
CA TRP A 545 3.58 8.70 8.69
C TRP A 545 4.30 8.35 10.00
N SER A 546 3.64 8.43 11.16
CA SER A 546 4.24 7.97 12.43
C SER A 546 4.47 6.45 12.42
N ILE A 547 3.55 5.68 11.83
CA ILE A 547 3.66 4.22 11.68
C ILE A 547 4.68 3.86 10.61
N ILE A 548 4.68 4.55 9.48
CA ILE A 548 5.68 4.33 8.42
C ILE A 548 7.09 4.63 8.95
N ALA A 549 7.27 5.74 9.69
CA ALA A 549 8.55 6.07 10.32
C ALA A 549 9.01 4.98 11.30
N LEU A 550 8.11 4.44 12.11
CA LEU A 550 8.38 3.30 12.99
C LEU A 550 8.82 2.06 12.18
N LEU A 551 8.07 1.70 11.14
CA LEU A 551 8.39 0.53 10.33
C LEU A 551 9.76 0.69 9.65
N ILE A 552 10.04 1.88 9.11
CA ILE A 552 11.34 2.21 8.53
C ILE A 552 12.46 2.04 9.57
N THR A 553 12.33 2.56 10.80
CA THR A 553 13.40 2.36 11.79
C THR A 553 13.58 0.93 12.22
N LEU A 554 12.50 0.17 12.37
CA LEU A 554 12.58 -1.25 12.73
C LEU A 554 13.27 -2.05 11.63
N VAL A 555 12.98 -1.74 10.37
CA VAL A 555 13.64 -2.35 9.21
C VAL A 555 15.12 -1.95 9.15
N LEU A 556 15.44 -0.66 9.28
CA LEU A 556 16.82 -0.16 9.27
C LEU A 556 17.64 -0.73 10.43
N SER A 557 17.08 -0.80 11.63
CA SER A 557 17.75 -1.36 12.80
C SER A 557 17.98 -2.87 12.66
N LEU A 558 17.03 -3.59 12.05
CA LEU A 558 17.18 -5.01 11.75
C LEU A 558 18.28 -5.24 10.71
N PHE A 559 18.26 -4.51 9.59
CA PHE A 559 19.31 -4.58 8.57
C PHE A 559 20.69 -4.26 9.16
N SER A 560 20.75 -3.28 10.05
CA SER A 560 21.98 -2.98 10.77
C SER A 560 22.45 -4.13 11.66
N ALA A 561 21.56 -4.99 12.15
CA ALA A 561 21.89 -6.08 13.05
C ALA A 561 22.26 -7.39 12.35
N ILE A 562 21.92 -7.57 11.06
CA ILE A 562 22.10 -8.86 10.36
C ILE A 562 23.57 -9.26 10.30
N LYS A 563 24.42 -8.42 9.70
CA LYS A 563 25.85 -8.73 9.53
C LYS A 563 26.57 -8.84 10.89
N PRO A 564 26.34 -7.92 11.83
CA PRO A 564 26.65 -8.09 13.25
C PRO A 564 26.29 -9.47 13.83
N ALA A 565 25.03 -9.88 13.76
CA ALA A 565 24.55 -11.14 14.31
C ALA A 565 25.25 -12.36 13.66
N MET A 566 25.49 -12.32 12.35
CA MET A 566 26.24 -13.37 11.63
C MET A 566 27.68 -13.49 12.16
N ASN A 567 28.38 -12.36 12.33
CA ASN A 567 29.74 -12.37 12.88
C ASN A 567 29.78 -12.89 14.33
N ALA A 568 28.77 -12.56 15.14
CA ALA A 568 28.67 -13.07 16.50
C ALA A 568 28.47 -14.60 16.55
N ILE A 569 27.70 -15.16 15.62
CA ILE A 569 27.56 -16.62 15.47
C ILE A 569 28.92 -17.26 15.17
N LEU A 570 29.68 -16.67 14.24
CA LEU A 570 30.99 -17.20 13.84
C LEU A 570 32.00 -17.18 14.99
N ILE A 571 32.00 -16.13 15.82
CA ILE A 571 32.86 -16.03 17.01
C ILE A 571 32.46 -17.07 18.07
N ALA A 572 31.16 -17.37 18.20
CA ALA A 572 30.66 -18.31 19.21
C ALA A 572 30.96 -19.78 18.88
N VAL A 573 31.29 -20.14 17.64
CA VAL A 573 31.59 -21.53 17.23
C VAL A 573 33.10 -21.78 17.27
N PRO A 574 33.65 -22.46 18.31
CA PRO A 574 35.10 -22.62 18.47
C PRO A 574 35.74 -23.56 17.42
N SER A 575 34.94 -24.31 16.67
CA SER A 575 35.41 -25.35 15.75
C SER A 575 35.87 -24.84 14.38
N SER A 576 35.99 -23.52 14.18
CA SER A 576 36.56 -22.92 12.97
C SER A 576 38.10 -23.05 12.90
N ILE A 577 38.66 -24.20 13.29
CA ILE A 577 39.91 -24.68 12.71
C ILE A 577 39.51 -25.41 11.43
N ARG A 578 39.87 -24.81 10.30
CA ARG A 578 39.67 -25.30 8.93
C ARG A 578 39.98 -26.81 8.86
N LYS A 579 38.95 -27.67 8.95
CA LYS A 579 39.11 -29.12 8.82
C LYS A 579 39.47 -29.44 7.37
N ILE A 580 40.74 -29.77 7.14
CA ILE A 580 41.18 -30.45 5.91
C ILE A 580 40.46 -31.80 5.90
N SER A 581 39.63 -32.03 4.89
CA SER A 581 38.87 -33.27 4.73
C SER A 581 39.82 -34.43 4.42
N LEU A 582 39.83 -35.48 5.26
CA LEU A 582 40.56 -36.73 5.03
C LEU A 582 39.63 -37.76 4.37
N PRO A 583 40.11 -38.63 3.48
CA PRO A 583 39.31 -39.68 2.82
C PRO A 583 38.68 -40.68 3.82
N GLU A 584 37.45 -41.13 3.52
CA GLU A 584 36.57 -41.86 4.46
C GLU A 584 37.13 -43.19 5.00
N GLU A 585 37.92 -43.93 4.22
CA GLU A 585 38.47 -45.23 4.65
C GLU A 585 39.51 -45.11 5.76
N GLN A 586 40.35 -44.06 5.71
CA GLN A 586 41.36 -43.81 6.75
C GLN A 586 40.70 -43.36 8.05
N LYS A 587 39.54 -42.70 7.96
CA LYS A 587 38.75 -42.26 9.11
C LYS A 587 38.15 -43.45 9.87
N LYS A 588 37.59 -44.44 9.15
CA LYS A 588 37.06 -45.68 9.76
C LYS A 588 38.13 -46.50 10.48
N LYS A 589 39.29 -46.72 9.85
CA LYS A 589 40.40 -47.48 10.48
C LYS A 589 40.97 -46.79 11.73
N ARG A 590 41.00 -45.45 11.76
CA ARG A 590 41.44 -44.69 12.94
C ARG A 590 40.40 -44.68 14.06
N GLU A 591 39.12 -44.54 13.75
CA GLU A 591 38.04 -44.59 14.76
C GLU A 591 37.97 -45.94 15.47
N GLU A 592 38.18 -47.05 14.74
CA GLU A 592 38.26 -48.40 15.32
C GLU A 592 39.51 -48.62 16.19
N ALA A 593 40.62 -47.92 15.89
CA ALA A 593 41.85 -48.01 16.67
C ALA A 593 41.83 -47.17 17.95
N ILE A 594 41.15 -46.01 17.92
CA ILE A 594 41.10 -45.05 19.04
C ILE A 594 40.00 -45.42 20.06
N THR A 595 38.90 -46.02 19.60
CA THR A 595 37.71 -46.28 20.44
C THR A 595 37.67 -47.72 20.95
N LYS A 596 38.71 -48.15 21.68
CA LYS A 596 38.75 -49.47 22.33
C LYS A 596 38.30 -49.35 23.79
N THR A 597 37.27 -50.09 24.17
CA THR A 597 36.74 -50.10 25.54
C THR A 597 37.18 -51.34 26.30
N PHE A 598 37.65 -51.14 27.52
CA PHE A 598 38.15 -52.18 28.43
C PHE A 598 37.27 -52.36 29.68
N ALA A 599 36.23 -51.54 29.85
CA ALA A 599 35.42 -51.46 31.06
C ALA A 599 34.03 -52.07 30.89
N LYS A 600 33.52 -52.70 31.96
CA LYS A 600 32.14 -53.18 32.10
C LYS A 600 31.16 -52.05 31.82
N ARG A 601 30.24 -52.22 30.87
CA ARG A 601 29.17 -51.26 30.58
C ARG A 601 27.81 -51.89 30.87
N GLU A 602 26.97 -51.15 31.59
CA GLU A 602 25.57 -51.51 31.83
C GLU A 602 24.67 -50.60 30.99
N PHE A 603 23.79 -51.22 30.21
CA PHE A 603 22.86 -50.53 29.33
C PHE A 603 21.43 -50.80 29.80
N PRO A 604 20.71 -49.79 30.32
CA PRO A 604 19.30 -49.95 30.64
C PRO A 604 18.52 -50.10 29.34
N LEU A 605 17.71 -51.15 29.25
CA LEU A 605 16.88 -51.42 28.10
C LEU A 605 15.45 -50.92 28.39
N PRO A 606 14.76 -50.27 27.42
CA PRO A 606 13.43 -49.71 27.63
C PRO A 606 12.32 -50.79 27.62
N PHE A 607 12.58 -51.94 28.22
CA PHE A 607 11.68 -53.10 28.26
C PHE A 607 11.37 -53.50 29.71
N LYS A 608 10.11 -53.87 29.97
CA LYS A 608 9.64 -54.37 31.28
C LYS A 608 8.84 -55.65 31.08
N ILE A 609 9.06 -56.65 31.92
CA ILE A 609 8.43 -57.98 31.81
C ILE A 609 7.74 -58.33 33.12
N SER A 610 6.54 -58.93 33.06
CA SER A 610 5.80 -59.37 34.24
C SER A 610 6.36 -60.68 34.80
N GLU A 611 6.16 -60.98 36.10
CA GLU A 611 6.66 -62.24 36.67
C GLU A 611 6.10 -63.50 36.00
N ASN A 612 4.85 -63.46 35.54
CA ASN A 612 4.19 -64.58 34.85
C ASN A 612 4.81 -64.88 33.47
N GLU A 613 5.43 -63.88 32.84
CA GLU A 613 6.07 -64.01 31.51
C GLU A 613 7.53 -64.47 31.59
N LEU A 614 8.11 -64.54 32.79
CA LEU A 614 9.55 -64.76 32.97
C LEU A 614 10.02 -66.09 32.38
N ASN A 615 9.25 -67.17 32.55
CA ASN A 615 9.63 -68.50 32.06
C ASN A 615 9.55 -68.59 30.53
N LEU A 616 8.54 -67.97 29.93
CA LEU A 616 8.39 -67.88 28.48
C LEU A 616 9.51 -67.04 27.87
N PHE A 617 9.80 -65.89 28.50
CA PHE A 617 10.84 -64.98 28.11
C PHE A 617 12.24 -65.61 28.17
N SER A 618 12.60 -66.24 29.31
CA SER A 618 13.91 -66.86 29.46
C SER A 618 14.11 -67.99 28.45
N SER A 619 13.08 -68.81 28.23
CA SER A 619 13.13 -69.90 27.23
C SER A 619 13.30 -69.36 25.82
N PHE A 620 12.55 -68.33 25.43
CA PHE A 620 12.66 -67.70 24.10
C PHE A 620 14.03 -67.07 23.87
N VAL A 621 14.54 -66.32 24.85
CA VAL A 621 15.85 -65.67 24.75
C VAL A 621 16.96 -66.72 24.66
N ILE A 622 16.93 -67.77 25.49
CA ILE A 622 17.92 -68.85 25.46
C ILE A 622 17.90 -69.58 24.11
N ASP A 623 16.73 -69.92 23.59
CA ASP A 623 16.60 -70.61 22.30
C ASP A 623 17.11 -69.74 21.14
N ARG A 624 16.76 -68.46 21.13
CA ARG A 624 17.25 -67.50 20.11
C ARG A 624 18.75 -67.26 20.20
N LEU A 625 19.31 -67.22 21.40
CA LEU A 625 20.76 -67.15 21.61
C LEU A 625 21.46 -68.41 21.10
N LYS A 626 20.90 -69.62 21.34
CA LYS A 626 21.47 -70.89 20.86
C LYS A 626 21.39 -71.06 19.33
N ARG A 627 20.27 -70.64 18.70
CA ARG A 627 20.09 -70.71 17.24
C ARG A 627 21.04 -69.77 16.46
N SER A 628 21.62 -68.77 17.12
CA SER A 628 22.47 -67.76 16.50
C SER A 628 23.93 -68.21 16.30
N SER A 629 24.17 -69.48 15.94
CA SER A 629 25.50 -70.06 15.75
C SER A 629 25.88 -70.17 14.26
N GLY A 630 26.77 -69.30 13.79
CA GLY A 630 27.33 -69.31 12.42
C GLY A 630 28.86 -69.17 12.41
N PHE A 631 29.49 -69.24 11.23
CA PHE A 631 30.96 -69.24 11.09
C PHE A 631 31.64 -67.93 11.53
N THR A 632 31.01 -66.77 11.32
CA THR A 632 31.55 -65.45 11.68
C THR A 632 31.05 -64.93 13.03
N ARG A 633 29.98 -65.52 13.56
CA ARG A 633 29.30 -65.08 14.78
C ARG A 633 28.85 -66.29 15.60
N ARG A 634 29.37 -66.43 16.81
CA ARG A 634 29.07 -67.56 17.70
C ARG A 634 28.67 -67.06 19.08
N ILE A 635 27.67 -67.73 19.66
CA ILE A 635 27.24 -67.52 21.04
C ILE A 635 27.55 -68.79 21.83
N GLU A 636 28.27 -68.65 22.93
CA GLU A 636 28.72 -69.75 23.78
C GLU A 636 28.33 -69.51 25.24
N ASN A 637 28.39 -70.56 26.07
CA ASN A 637 28.17 -70.49 27.52
C ASN A 637 26.87 -69.78 27.93
N VAL A 638 25.74 -70.17 27.32
CA VAL A 638 24.43 -69.65 27.70
C VAL A 638 23.96 -70.33 28.99
N SER A 639 23.83 -69.57 30.08
CA SER A 639 23.29 -70.06 31.35
C SER A 639 22.22 -69.11 31.89
N PHE A 640 21.28 -69.66 32.67
CA PHE A 640 20.23 -68.91 33.32
C PHE A 640 20.28 -69.17 34.83
N SER A 641 20.32 -68.11 35.61
CA SER A 641 20.18 -68.16 37.07
C SER A 641 19.05 -67.23 37.52
N LYS A 642 18.37 -67.64 38.60
CA LYS A 642 17.35 -66.85 39.28
C LYS A 642 17.69 -66.86 40.77
N GLU A 643 17.87 -65.67 41.33
CA GLU A 643 18.21 -65.47 42.74
C GLU A 643 17.19 -64.55 43.39
N VAL A 644 16.82 -64.85 44.64
CA VAL A 644 15.99 -63.98 45.47
C VAL A 644 16.91 -63.31 46.47
N THR A 645 17.07 -62.00 46.37
CA THR A 645 17.92 -61.20 47.25
C THR A 645 17.07 -60.23 48.07
N GLU A 646 17.63 -59.65 49.14
CA GLU A 646 16.95 -58.65 49.98
C GLU A 646 16.49 -57.41 49.17
N ALA A 647 17.15 -57.12 48.04
CA ALA A 647 16.82 -56.01 47.14
C ALA A 647 15.71 -56.33 46.11
N GLY A 648 15.20 -57.56 46.05
CA GLY A 648 14.18 -58.00 45.11
C GLY A 648 14.48 -59.34 44.43
N LYS A 649 13.63 -59.74 43.48
CA LYS A 649 13.89 -60.93 42.64
C LYS A 649 14.77 -60.51 41.47
N ILE A 650 15.85 -61.26 41.23
CA ILE A 650 16.79 -61.03 40.13
C ILE A 650 16.85 -62.27 39.25
N PHE A 651 16.82 -62.09 37.93
CA PHE A 651 17.20 -63.13 36.99
C PHE A 651 18.37 -62.66 36.13
N GLU A 652 19.23 -63.60 35.75
CA GLU A 652 20.39 -63.35 34.91
C GLU A 652 20.50 -64.41 33.80
N VAL A 653 20.57 -63.96 32.55
CA VAL A 653 20.93 -64.80 31.39
C VAL A 653 22.36 -64.43 30.99
N LYS A 654 23.33 -65.30 31.28
CA LYS A 654 24.72 -65.11 30.85
C LYS A 654 24.93 -65.73 29.48
N PHE A 655 25.69 -65.08 28.62
CA PHE A 655 26.14 -65.61 27.34
C PHE A 655 27.43 -64.94 26.88
N THR A 656 28.28 -65.69 26.19
CA THR A 656 29.49 -65.17 25.56
C THR A 656 29.20 -64.86 24.10
N TYR A 657 29.46 -63.63 23.67
CA TYR A 657 29.28 -63.19 22.29
C TYR A 657 30.64 -63.09 21.59
N ILE A 658 30.80 -63.84 20.49
CA ILE A 658 32.03 -63.90 19.70
C ILE A 658 31.72 -63.46 18.27
N TYR A 659 32.47 -62.48 17.75
CA TYR A 659 32.39 -62.05 16.35
C TYR A 659 33.79 -61.71 15.83
N GLY A 660 34.27 -62.50 14.87
CA GLY A 660 35.66 -62.42 14.39
C GLY A 660 36.67 -62.65 15.53
N PRO A 661 37.69 -61.78 15.72
CA PRO A 661 38.70 -61.92 16.79
C PRO A 661 38.22 -61.41 18.16
N TYR A 662 36.99 -60.93 18.27
CA TYR A 662 36.48 -60.21 19.44
C TYR A 662 35.51 -61.06 20.26
N LYS A 663 35.69 -61.03 21.59
CA LYS A 663 34.91 -61.80 22.56
C LYS A 663 34.52 -60.92 23.75
N ALA A 664 33.24 -61.01 24.15
CA ALA A 664 32.73 -60.37 25.36
C ALA A 664 31.77 -61.30 26.10
N GLU A 665 31.85 -61.29 27.43
CA GLU A 665 30.90 -61.92 28.33
C GLU A 665 29.75 -60.95 28.57
N ASN A 666 28.52 -61.43 28.41
CA ASN A 666 27.33 -60.59 28.51
C ASN A 666 26.34 -61.24 29.47
N SER A 667 25.66 -60.40 30.24
CA SER A 667 24.60 -60.78 31.14
C SER A 667 23.37 -59.91 30.88
N ILE A 668 22.24 -60.53 30.54
CA ILE A 668 20.95 -59.85 30.59
C ILE A 668 20.43 -60.00 32.01
N VAL A 669 20.35 -58.89 32.74
CA VAL A 669 19.92 -58.86 34.14
C VAL A 669 18.54 -58.23 34.22
N GLY A 670 17.59 -58.91 34.86
CA GLY A 670 16.30 -58.35 35.19
C GLY A 670 16.15 -58.19 36.70
N LEU A 671 15.84 -56.98 37.16
CA LEU A 671 15.63 -56.70 38.58
C LEU A 671 14.17 -56.28 38.84
N MET A 672 13.51 -56.97 39.76
CA MET A 672 12.16 -56.66 40.23
C MET A 672 12.23 -56.17 41.68
N LYS A 673 11.91 -54.89 41.90
CA LYS A 673 11.95 -54.27 43.23
C LYS A 673 10.77 -54.74 44.09
N PRO A 674 10.91 -54.83 45.43
CA PRO A 674 9.82 -55.16 46.33
C PRO A 674 8.64 -54.19 46.12
N GLY A 675 7.42 -54.73 45.92
CA GLY A 675 6.20 -53.94 45.64
C GLY A 675 5.93 -53.63 44.17
N THR A 676 6.70 -54.20 43.22
CA THR A 676 6.43 -54.10 41.78
C THR A 676 6.30 -55.49 41.15
N ASP A 677 5.36 -55.67 40.22
CA ASP A 677 5.12 -56.95 39.51
C ASP A 677 5.88 -57.07 38.19
N ARG A 678 6.86 -56.19 37.93
CA ARG A 678 7.57 -56.11 36.65
C ARG A 678 9.08 -55.98 36.83
N TYR A 679 9.83 -56.80 36.10
CA TYR A 679 11.27 -56.72 35.97
C TYR A 679 11.69 -55.56 35.06
N VAL A 680 12.71 -54.80 35.47
CA VAL A 680 13.44 -53.85 34.61
C VAL A 680 14.70 -54.54 34.09
N ILE A 681 14.91 -54.51 32.78
CA ILE A 681 15.99 -55.26 32.13
C ILE A 681 17.17 -54.34 31.81
N SER A 682 18.37 -54.77 32.16
CA SER A 682 19.62 -54.18 31.71
C SER A 682 20.51 -55.23 31.03
N LEU A 683 21.30 -54.78 30.07
CA LEU A 683 22.36 -55.58 29.46
C LEU A 683 23.69 -55.14 30.04
N VAL A 684 24.40 -56.07 30.66
CA VAL A 684 25.73 -55.88 31.19
C VAL A 684 26.70 -56.57 30.23
N SER A 685 27.67 -55.84 29.68
CA SER A 685 28.69 -56.39 28.78
C SER A 685 30.07 -56.16 29.37
N VAL A 686 30.85 -57.24 29.51
CA VAL A 686 32.23 -57.27 29.99
C VAL A 686 33.12 -57.79 28.86
N PRO A 687 33.87 -56.91 28.18
CA PRO A 687 34.80 -57.34 27.14
C PRO A 687 36.06 -58.01 27.72
N GLU A 688 36.53 -59.09 27.10
CA GLU A 688 37.69 -59.85 27.61
C GLU A 688 39.03 -59.14 27.31
N LYS A 689 39.12 -58.43 26.17
CA LYS A 689 40.22 -57.54 25.78
C LYS A 689 39.66 -56.34 25.01
N GLY A 690 40.41 -55.23 24.95
CA GLY A 690 39.96 -53.96 24.34
C GLY A 690 39.30 -54.12 22.97
N VAL A 691 37.97 -54.06 22.96
CA VAL A 691 37.14 -54.19 21.75
C VAL A 691 36.70 -52.83 21.25
N PRO A 692 36.54 -52.65 19.93
CA PRO A 692 35.97 -51.44 19.36
C PRO A 692 34.56 -51.18 19.90
N ASP A 693 34.18 -49.93 20.16
CA ASP A 693 32.82 -49.59 20.65
C ASP A 693 31.70 -50.06 19.72
N LYS A 694 31.98 -50.10 18.41
CA LYS A 694 31.06 -50.64 17.40
C LYS A 694 30.72 -52.12 17.62
N PHE A 695 31.64 -52.89 18.21
CA PHE A 695 31.37 -54.28 18.59
C PHE A 695 30.34 -54.35 19.74
N ILE A 696 30.44 -53.45 20.72
CA ILE A 696 29.45 -53.35 21.81
C ILE A 696 28.11 -52.84 21.29
N GLU A 697 28.08 -51.88 20.37
CA GLU A 697 26.85 -51.44 19.70
C GLU A 697 26.16 -52.59 18.94
N ASN A 698 26.93 -53.44 18.25
CA ASN A 698 26.38 -54.63 17.59
C ASN A 698 25.75 -55.61 18.58
N ILE A 699 26.34 -55.79 19.77
CA ILE A 699 25.75 -56.62 20.84
C ILE A 699 24.45 -55.99 21.33
N ILE A 700 24.44 -54.68 21.59
CA ILE A 700 23.23 -53.96 22.04
C ILE A 700 22.11 -54.08 21.01
N ASN A 701 22.42 -53.86 19.72
CA ASN A 701 21.44 -53.96 18.64
C ASN A 701 20.93 -55.39 18.52
N PHE A 702 21.80 -56.39 18.60
CA PHE A 702 21.35 -57.78 18.56
C PHE A 702 20.43 -58.16 19.74
N VAL A 703 20.76 -57.72 20.96
CA VAL A 703 19.91 -57.97 22.13
C VAL A 703 18.60 -57.21 21.98
N LYS A 704 18.61 -55.95 21.53
CA LYS A 704 17.39 -55.19 21.24
C LYS A 704 16.52 -55.88 20.20
N ASP A 705 17.08 -56.34 19.08
CA ASP A 705 16.32 -57.04 18.03
C ASP A 705 15.70 -58.35 18.57
N THR A 706 16.42 -59.06 19.43
CA THR A 706 15.91 -60.26 20.11
C THR A 706 14.72 -59.92 21.00
N LEU A 707 14.80 -58.84 21.78
CA LEU A 707 13.73 -58.38 22.67
C LEU A 707 12.54 -57.82 21.90
N PHE A 708 12.77 -57.03 20.84
CA PHE A 708 11.70 -56.53 19.97
C PHE A 708 10.96 -57.67 19.28
N THR A 709 11.67 -58.71 18.84
CA THR A 709 11.01 -59.86 18.23
C THR A 709 10.20 -60.65 19.26
N TYR A 710 10.69 -60.81 20.50
CA TYR A 710 9.90 -61.37 21.58
C TYR A 710 8.58 -60.60 21.77
N VAL A 711 8.61 -59.26 21.80
CA VAL A 711 7.40 -58.44 21.93
C VAL A 711 6.46 -58.61 20.73
N GLY A 712 6.98 -58.67 19.52
CA GLY A 712 6.17 -58.87 18.30
C GLY A 712 5.56 -60.27 18.18
N GLU A 713 6.23 -61.30 18.71
CA GLU A 713 5.76 -62.69 18.70
C GLU A 713 5.02 -63.07 19.99
N LYS A 714 5.04 -62.21 21.01
CA LYS A 714 4.45 -62.44 22.34
C LYS A 714 2.97 -62.84 22.27
N GLU A 715 2.18 -62.16 21.45
CA GLU A 715 0.74 -62.48 21.29
C GLU A 715 0.52 -63.83 20.59
N LYS A 716 1.41 -64.23 19.69
CA LYS A 716 1.36 -65.56 19.04
C LYS A 716 1.85 -66.69 19.95
N LEU A 717 2.80 -66.41 20.84
CA LEU A 717 3.36 -67.36 21.80
C LEU A 717 2.48 -67.56 23.05
N LEU A 718 1.63 -66.59 23.39
CA LEU A 718 0.64 -66.67 24.48
C LEU A 718 -0.74 -67.15 23.99
N GLY A 719 -0.99 -67.12 22.68
CA GLY A 719 -2.26 -67.50 22.04
C GLY A 719 -2.24 -68.83 21.29
N GLY A 720 -1.31 -69.73 21.63
CA GLY A 720 -1.17 -71.08 21.06
C GLY A 720 -1.28 -72.16 22.11
#